data_AF-A0A9E3Q1M8-F1
#
_entry.id   AF-A0A9E3Q1M8-F1
#
_cell.length_a   1.000
_cell.length_b   1.000
_cell.length_c   1.000
_cell.angle_alpha   90.00
_cell.angle_beta   90.00
_cell.angle_gamma   90.00
#
_symmetry.space_group_name_H-M   'P 1'
#
loop_
_entity.id
_entity.type
_entity.pdbx_description
1 polymer ?
#
loop_
_entity_poly.entity_id
_entity_poly.type
_entity_poly.pdbx_seq_one_letter_code
_entity_poly.pdbx_strand_id
1 'polypeptide(L)'
;MHALHGRSATFAAPPRGTPAPVVWRLGLLLLTALRIPAQPASEDPLPPLPPLDPGRPPATGWTAWQSVPRLLGVSQADIVSGTSFQGDTTRRRASGQNHTTVFMEFRRLSAQEIGTLRGVGWRVASAHGAASLHSWSEVYTSLGEGSEASNAGSYSGPFSLQRDANLYISLDDGGGGFMTLGTPAQPWSERSWGSATRFSSDTFSLETRNFDDLLPRPAHETAFENSWVPFNAPKEAMPFSARMAVSQITDQGHGWFRREAWVQFWPDWSDVELQVELHVETDREMPFETWRPEGNDTHPDRAGPKPLRIEALLRPRAEAPTPEQWRALPEVRRFRFELNGTSREPGVCMNWPSPSGPPFLGEDPQFDLRFSAAIPEVTVLSPMGQKAGVPQLAGGDLEPRRGWVRLNSYDFGAFAELQVYAELADGREIVGHRRVGGERHYRIPIPERPLGSRIAQVWRNQNPFTGTDDADDDDQPTGDGQKGDGFSAYEEYRGFRVNRRHVSTDPAVKDLFIRNLNKGPVGAACRLLEVQTAVDARKGLKIWDALADEEWQDSRVMNPNRGANSPRSSEEFQHGILVEPNLATNGAVIISYADVIATPWRPKNVRRVVVHPYDNTVETIAHEIAHAIGVHHHGDADFHARWTVREAVQPDGTVTRWFEEQAHRSDSATGTLVPVGPGYRIRVFREGQSLEVLPENGTNVTIAPMPIYVARRGGQHSGDRYCIMRYDLAGAYIPRNGLIIDRVLTPKNVLVVLPGMNPYVLCRNCQGTSFNPARFGHATRGDCVSQLCVRDSAPARPPPTGKCPDTP
;
A
#
# COMPACT_ATOMS: atom_id res chain seq x y z
N MET A 1 8.51 -62.30 -36.18
CA MET A 1 8.25 -61.93 -37.60
C MET A 1 7.19 -60.85 -37.63
N HIS A 2 7.31 -59.96 -38.62
CA HIS A 2 6.62 -58.69 -38.81
C HIS A 2 5.11 -58.61 -38.46
N ALA A 3 4.80 -57.59 -37.64
CA ALA A 3 3.83 -56.50 -37.79
C ALA A 3 2.63 -56.65 -38.76
N LEU A 4 1.41 -56.36 -38.29
CA LEU A 4 0.75 -55.03 -38.41
C LEU A 4 -0.71 -55.03 -37.89
N HIS A 5 -0.98 -54.01 -37.06
CA HIS A 5 -2.20 -53.22 -36.77
C HIS A 5 -3.64 -53.76 -36.82
N GLY A 6 -4.42 -53.37 -35.79
CA GLY A 6 -5.84 -53.01 -35.96
C GLY A 6 -6.72 -52.91 -34.71
N ARG A 7 -6.69 -51.75 -34.02
CA ARG A 7 -7.79 -51.05 -33.28
C ARG A 7 -8.71 -51.82 -32.29
N SER A 8 -8.78 -51.35 -31.04
CA SER A 8 -9.85 -50.45 -30.53
C SER A 8 -9.74 -50.24 -29.01
N ALA A 9 -10.15 -49.06 -28.56
CA ALA A 9 -9.98 -48.48 -27.23
C ALA A 9 -10.90 -49.06 -26.13
N THR A 10 -10.44 -48.99 -24.88
CA THR A 10 -11.25 -48.61 -23.71
C THR A 10 -10.35 -48.13 -22.56
N PHE A 11 -10.83 -47.11 -21.86
CA PHE A 11 -10.21 -46.37 -20.76
C PHE A 11 -9.87 -47.23 -19.53
N ALA A 12 -8.65 -47.05 -19.01
CA ALA A 12 -8.32 -47.18 -17.59
C ALA A 12 -7.03 -46.36 -17.30
N ALA A 13 -7.01 -45.69 -16.15
CA ALA A 13 -6.06 -44.65 -15.73
C ALA A 13 -4.56 -45.00 -15.82
N PRO A 14 -3.66 -43.99 -15.90
CA PRO A 14 -2.28 -44.16 -15.48
C PRO A 14 -1.87 -43.24 -14.30
N PRO A 15 -0.72 -43.55 -13.67
CA PRO A 15 -0.46 -43.33 -12.26
C PRO A 15 0.44 -42.13 -11.97
N ARG A 16 0.63 -41.90 -10.66
CA ARG A 16 1.67 -41.04 -10.06
C ARG A 16 3.04 -41.26 -10.70
N GLY A 17 3.72 -40.16 -10.99
CA GLY A 17 5.19 -40.10 -11.09
C GLY A 17 5.72 -39.49 -12.38
N THR A 18 5.93 -38.17 -12.38
CA THR A 18 7.05 -37.53 -13.08
C THR A 18 7.41 -36.20 -12.39
N PRO A 19 8.71 -35.86 -12.31
CA PRO A 19 9.23 -34.66 -11.65
C PRO A 19 9.06 -33.41 -12.53
N ALA A 20 9.00 -32.25 -11.87
CA ALA A 20 8.95 -30.93 -12.51
C ALA A 20 10.15 -30.68 -13.44
N PRO A 21 9.98 -29.91 -14.53
CA PRO A 21 11.02 -29.71 -15.53
C PRO A 21 12.13 -28.79 -15.01
N VAL A 22 13.34 -29.35 -14.96
CA VAL A 22 14.61 -28.63 -14.86
C VAL A 22 14.93 -28.02 -16.24
N VAL A 23 14.71 -26.72 -16.39
CA VAL A 23 15.30 -25.86 -17.45
C VAL A 23 15.39 -24.48 -16.76
N TRP A 24 16.52 -23.95 -16.29
CA TRP A 24 17.71 -23.56 -17.02
C TRP A 24 18.96 -23.67 -16.11
N ARG A 25 19.86 -24.61 -16.42
CA ARG A 25 21.29 -24.53 -16.08
C ARG A 25 22.06 -24.72 -17.38
N LEU A 26 22.35 -23.62 -18.06
CA LEU A 26 23.33 -23.61 -19.14
C LEU A 26 24.38 -22.59 -18.76
N GLY A 27 25.57 -23.11 -18.43
CA GLY A 27 26.77 -22.31 -18.24
C GLY A 27 27.13 -21.62 -19.55
N LEU A 28 27.39 -20.33 -19.46
CA LEU A 28 28.15 -19.60 -20.46
C LEU A 28 29.10 -18.66 -19.72
N LEU A 29 30.29 -19.19 -19.46
CA LEU A 29 31.52 -18.40 -19.31
C LEU A 29 31.77 -17.71 -20.64
N LEU A 30 31.26 -16.50 -20.80
CA LEU A 30 31.67 -15.59 -21.87
C LEU A 30 32.34 -14.39 -21.21
N LEU A 31 33.66 -14.49 -21.11
CA LEU A 31 34.59 -13.39 -20.82
C LEU A 31 34.52 -12.37 -21.95
N THR A 32 33.45 -11.58 -22.00
CA THR A 32 33.53 -10.22 -22.54
C THR A 32 34.21 -9.39 -21.49
N ALA A 33 35.31 -8.72 -21.84
CA ALA A 33 36.07 -7.83 -20.97
C ALA A 33 35.11 -6.87 -20.23
N LEU A 34 34.76 -7.24 -18.99
CA LEU A 34 34.06 -6.38 -18.06
C LEU A 34 35.02 -5.23 -17.80
N ARG A 35 34.79 -4.09 -18.48
CA ARG A 35 35.29 -2.83 -17.97
C ARG A 35 34.67 -2.69 -16.58
N ILE A 36 35.49 -2.93 -15.56
CA ILE A 36 35.14 -2.60 -14.18
C ILE A 36 34.72 -1.12 -14.23
N PRO A 37 33.45 -0.78 -14.01
CA PRO A 37 33.10 0.62 -13.88
C PRO A 37 33.94 1.16 -12.72
N ALA A 38 34.64 2.27 -12.94
CA ALA A 38 35.26 3.01 -11.85
C ALA A 38 34.20 3.16 -10.74
N GLN A 39 34.59 2.97 -9.47
CA GLN A 39 33.68 3.21 -8.34
C GLN A 39 32.95 4.53 -8.62
N PRO A 40 31.61 4.55 -8.67
CA PRO A 40 30.89 5.79 -8.88
C PRO A 40 31.36 6.77 -7.81
N ALA A 41 31.77 7.97 -8.24
CA ALA A 41 32.17 9.02 -7.32
C ALA A 41 31.04 9.19 -6.29
N SER A 42 31.39 9.23 -5.01
CA SER A 42 30.45 9.51 -3.92
C SER A 42 29.58 10.70 -4.31
N GLU A 43 28.25 10.52 -4.38
CA GLU A 43 27.32 11.59 -4.80
C GLU A 43 27.42 12.82 -3.90
N ASP A 44 27.84 12.63 -2.64
CA ASP A 44 27.94 13.69 -1.63
C ASP A 44 29.23 13.56 -0.79
N PRO A 45 30.42 13.88 -1.33
CA PRO A 45 31.68 13.61 -0.65
C PRO A 45 31.93 14.64 0.48
N LEU A 46 32.57 14.17 1.57
CA LEU A 46 33.20 15.07 2.53
C LEU A 46 34.53 15.60 1.99
N PRO A 47 34.99 16.78 2.43
CA PRO A 47 36.36 17.21 2.20
C PRO A 47 37.37 16.13 2.65
N PRO A 48 38.40 15.84 1.84
CA PRO A 48 39.41 14.87 2.22
C PRO A 48 40.21 15.38 3.43
N LEU A 49 40.60 14.47 4.32
CA LEU A 49 41.56 14.79 5.36
C LEU A 49 42.96 15.03 4.76
N PRO A 50 43.82 15.83 5.42
CA PRO A 50 45.23 15.90 5.09
C PRO A 50 45.88 14.50 5.08
N PRO A 51 46.94 14.25 4.28
CA PRO A 51 47.69 13.00 4.35
C PRO A 51 48.20 12.71 5.76
N LEU A 52 48.20 11.44 6.18
CA LEU A 52 48.73 11.02 7.50
C LEU A 52 50.22 11.36 7.65
N ASP A 53 50.97 11.16 6.57
CA ASP A 53 52.39 11.50 6.45
C ASP A 53 52.70 11.79 4.97
N PRO A 54 52.97 13.04 4.58
CA PRO A 54 53.29 13.41 3.19
C PRO A 54 54.54 12.71 2.64
N GLY A 55 55.42 12.17 3.49
CA GLY A 55 56.65 11.48 3.11
C GLY A 55 56.55 9.95 3.07
N ARG A 56 55.44 9.36 3.52
CA ARG A 56 55.28 7.91 3.56
C ARG A 56 55.04 7.35 2.16
N PRO A 57 55.89 6.44 1.64
CA PRO A 57 55.66 5.84 0.34
C PRO A 57 54.37 5.00 0.35
N PRO A 58 53.61 4.95 -0.77
CA PRO A 58 52.40 4.13 -0.87
C PRO A 58 52.68 2.67 -0.56
N ALA A 59 51.73 1.97 0.06
CA ALA A 59 51.85 0.54 0.30
C ALA A 59 52.05 -0.20 -1.04
N THR A 60 53.21 -0.85 -1.21
CA THR A 60 53.56 -1.56 -2.46
C THR A 60 53.12 -3.03 -2.47
N GLY A 61 52.73 -3.59 -1.33
CA GLY A 61 52.25 -4.97 -1.19
C GLY A 61 51.27 -5.16 -0.02
N TRP A 62 50.97 -6.41 0.31
CA TRP A 62 49.89 -6.79 1.26
C TRP A 62 50.31 -6.82 2.74
N THR A 63 51.47 -6.27 3.09
CA THR A 63 52.02 -6.35 4.46
C THR A 63 51.12 -5.68 5.50
N ALA A 64 50.47 -4.56 5.17
CA ALA A 64 49.55 -3.86 6.09
C ALA A 64 48.39 -4.75 6.54
N TRP A 65 47.97 -5.67 5.68
CA TRP A 65 46.89 -6.61 5.96
C TRP A 65 47.34 -7.82 6.79
N GLN A 66 48.64 -8.04 6.96
CA GLN A 66 49.16 -9.16 7.75
C GLN A 66 48.90 -9.01 9.26
N SER A 67 48.60 -7.81 9.74
CA SER A 67 48.24 -7.58 11.14
C SER A 67 46.73 -7.66 11.40
N VAL A 68 45.91 -7.86 10.36
CA VAL A 68 44.45 -7.92 10.47
C VAL A 68 44.00 -9.35 10.82
N PRO A 69 43.61 -9.64 12.07
CA PRO A 69 43.27 -11.00 12.49
C PRO A 69 41.92 -11.47 11.94
N ARG A 70 41.00 -10.51 11.74
CA ARG A 70 39.62 -10.73 11.32
C ARG A 70 39.22 -9.65 10.32
N LEU A 71 38.34 -10.03 9.40
CA LEU A 71 37.69 -9.09 8.49
C LEU A 71 36.20 -9.15 8.79
N LEU A 72 35.55 -8.00 8.86
CA LEU A 72 34.11 -7.91 8.84
C LEU A 72 33.68 -7.65 7.41
N GLY A 73 32.51 -8.16 7.03
CA GLY A 73 31.95 -7.85 5.75
C GLY A 73 30.44 -7.81 5.81
N VAL A 74 29.89 -7.21 4.78
CA VAL A 74 28.47 -7.21 4.51
C VAL A 74 28.30 -7.40 3.02
N SER A 75 27.32 -8.20 2.65
CA SER A 75 26.91 -8.40 1.27
C SER A 75 25.43 -8.14 1.16
N GLN A 76 25.02 -7.43 0.13
CA GLN A 76 23.62 -7.25 -0.20
C GLN A 76 23.38 -7.55 -1.67
N ALA A 77 22.20 -8.10 -1.94
CA ALA A 77 21.69 -8.30 -3.29
C ALA A 77 20.22 -7.87 -3.34
N ASP A 78 19.92 -7.00 -4.30
CA ASP A 78 18.59 -6.53 -4.65
C ASP A 78 18.26 -6.99 -6.07
N ILE A 79 17.10 -7.59 -6.24
CA ILE A 79 16.60 -7.97 -7.55
C ILE A 79 15.16 -7.52 -7.67
N VAL A 80 14.86 -6.76 -8.71
CA VAL A 80 13.50 -6.44 -9.12
C VAL A 80 13.30 -7.02 -10.51
N SER A 81 12.16 -7.67 -10.71
CA SER A 81 11.80 -8.30 -11.97
C SER A 81 10.33 -8.07 -12.28
N GLY A 82 10.01 -8.05 -13.57
CA GLY A 82 8.65 -7.92 -14.04
C GLY A 82 8.46 -8.64 -15.37
N THR A 83 7.31 -9.26 -15.55
CA THR A 83 6.89 -9.85 -16.83
C THR A 83 5.45 -9.46 -17.12
N SER A 84 5.17 -9.14 -18.38
CA SER A 84 3.82 -8.82 -18.85
C SER A 84 3.61 -9.42 -20.24
N PHE A 85 2.60 -10.27 -20.34
CA PHE A 85 2.19 -10.91 -21.57
C PHE A 85 0.68 -10.77 -21.75
N GLN A 86 0.27 -10.34 -22.93
CA GLN A 86 -1.14 -10.27 -23.32
C GLN A 86 -1.30 -10.87 -24.71
N GLY A 87 -2.00 -12.01 -24.76
CA GLY A 87 -2.45 -12.63 -26.00
C GLY A 87 -3.97 -12.56 -26.14
N ASP A 88 -4.50 -13.09 -27.26
CA ASP A 88 -5.93 -12.99 -27.61
C ASP A 88 -6.88 -13.61 -26.57
N THR A 89 -6.42 -14.60 -25.83
CA THR A 89 -7.25 -15.34 -24.86
C THR A 89 -6.71 -15.31 -23.43
N THR A 90 -5.52 -14.77 -23.20
CA THR A 90 -4.84 -14.86 -21.91
C THR A 90 -4.04 -13.59 -21.60
N ARG A 91 -4.21 -13.07 -20.39
CA ARG A 91 -3.38 -12.01 -19.78
C ARG A 91 -2.58 -12.61 -18.64
N ARG A 92 -1.27 -12.33 -18.59
CA ARG A 92 -0.37 -12.71 -17.51
C ARG A 92 0.48 -11.51 -17.11
N ARG A 93 0.55 -11.23 -15.82
CA ARG A 93 1.55 -10.30 -15.27
C ARG A 93 2.17 -10.92 -14.05
N ALA A 94 3.45 -10.66 -13.86
CA ALA A 94 4.12 -10.98 -12.61
C ALA A 94 5.17 -9.93 -12.31
N SER A 95 5.37 -9.66 -11.03
CA SER A 95 6.46 -8.87 -10.50
C SER A 95 7.11 -9.63 -9.35
N GLY A 96 8.40 -9.35 -9.13
CA GLY A 96 9.15 -9.96 -8.04
C GLY A 96 10.21 -9.02 -7.54
N GLN A 97 10.35 -8.95 -6.23
CA GLN A 97 11.39 -8.23 -5.53
C GLN A 97 12.05 -9.15 -4.51
N ASN A 98 13.36 -9.33 -4.62
CA ASN A 98 14.18 -10.01 -3.62
C ASN A 98 15.17 -9.00 -3.04
N HIS A 99 15.30 -9.03 -1.73
CA HIS A 99 16.34 -8.30 -1.00
C HIS A 99 17.06 -9.29 -0.09
N THR A 100 18.37 -9.22 -0.02
CA THR A 100 19.16 -10.01 0.92
C THR A 100 20.30 -9.16 1.43
N THR A 101 20.48 -9.10 2.75
CA THR A 101 21.58 -8.40 3.42
C THR A 101 22.17 -9.33 4.47
N VAL A 102 23.46 -9.66 4.32
CA VAL A 102 24.17 -10.61 5.17
C VAL A 102 25.44 -9.98 5.71
N PHE A 103 25.53 -9.91 7.03
CA PHE A 103 26.76 -9.58 7.75
C PHE A 103 27.59 -10.84 7.94
N MET A 104 28.89 -10.68 7.80
CA MET A 104 29.84 -11.77 7.77
C MET A 104 31.03 -11.42 8.64
N GLU A 105 31.43 -12.38 9.45
CA GLU A 105 32.72 -12.33 10.13
C GLU A 105 33.63 -13.31 9.42
N PHE A 106 34.82 -12.86 9.06
CA PHE A 106 35.82 -13.70 8.44
C PHE A 106 36.97 -13.97 9.39
N ARG A 107 37.41 -15.22 9.41
CA ARG A 107 38.67 -15.61 10.05
C ARG A 107 39.79 -15.60 9.04
N ARG A 108 41.00 -15.29 9.49
CA ARG A 108 42.20 -15.41 8.67
C ARG A 108 42.44 -16.87 8.25
N LEU A 109 42.87 -17.05 7.01
CA LEU A 109 43.34 -18.32 6.49
C LEU A 109 44.76 -18.63 6.99
N SER A 110 45.00 -19.88 7.32
CA SER A 110 46.36 -20.38 7.61
C SER A 110 47.20 -20.48 6.34
N ALA A 111 48.53 -20.50 6.49
CA ALA A 111 49.44 -20.69 5.35
C ALA A 111 49.14 -21.98 4.55
N GLN A 112 48.68 -23.03 5.22
CA GLN A 112 48.28 -24.29 4.58
C GLN A 112 47.00 -24.13 3.74
N GLU A 113 46.05 -23.32 4.19
CA GLU A 113 44.80 -23.05 3.47
C GLU A 113 45.00 -22.11 2.27
N ILE A 114 45.98 -21.20 2.34
CA ILE A 114 46.33 -20.28 1.25
C ILE A 114 47.10 -21.00 0.13
N GLY A 115 47.84 -22.07 0.46
CA GLY A 115 48.58 -22.86 -0.52
C GLY A 115 49.72 -22.07 -1.17
N THR A 116 49.79 -22.04 -2.50
CA THR A 116 50.85 -21.36 -3.28
C THR A 116 50.55 -19.89 -3.59
N LEU A 117 49.41 -19.37 -3.14
CA LEU A 117 49.01 -17.98 -3.36
C LEU A 117 49.93 -17.04 -2.54
N ARG A 118 50.49 -16.01 -3.20
CA ARG A 118 51.36 -15.02 -2.57
C ARG A 118 50.52 -13.89 -1.98
N GLY A 119 49.86 -14.15 -0.84
CA GLY A 119 48.94 -13.16 -0.28
C GLY A 119 48.45 -13.43 1.13
N VAL A 120 47.43 -12.68 1.50
CA VAL A 120 46.64 -12.83 2.73
C VAL A 120 45.21 -13.12 2.34
N GLY A 121 44.54 -13.98 3.11
CA GLY A 121 43.15 -14.30 2.85
C GLY A 121 42.36 -14.59 4.10
N TRP A 122 41.04 -14.48 3.97
CA TRP A 122 40.08 -14.76 5.02
C TRP A 122 38.93 -15.59 4.47
N ARG A 123 38.36 -16.46 5.31
CA ARG A 123 37.15 -17.24 4.99
C ARG A 123 36.04 -16.83 5.93
N VAL A 124 34.81 -16.77 5.41
CA VAL A 124 33.61 -16.54 6.23
C VAL A 124 33.57 -17.59 7.34
N ALA A 125 33.57 -17.12 8.58
CA ALA A 125 33.50 -17.92 9.80
C ALA A 125 32.06 -17.96 10.34
N SER A 126 31.35 -16.83 10.24
CA SER A 126 29.95 -16.70 10.60
C SER A 126 29.25 -15.77 9.61
N ALA A 127 27.97 -16.02 9.37
CA ALA A 127 27.15 -15.17 8.53
C ALA A 127 25.74 -15.09 9.11
N HIS A 128 25.28 -13.88 9.38
CA HIS A 128 23.95 -13.59 9.91
C HIS A 128 23.38 -12.40 9.18
N GLY A 129 22.08 -12.41 8.95
CA GLY A 129 21.44 -11.29 8.30
C GLY A 129 19.99 -11.58 8.04
N ALA A 130 19.45 -10.94 7.03
CA ALA A 130 18.09 -11.16 6.63
C ALA A 130 17.92 -11.16 5.12
N ALA A 131 16.84 -11.77 4.68
CA ALA A 131 16.40 -11.71 3.32
C ALA A 131 14.88 -11.60 3.28
N SER A 132 14.37 -10.96 2.24
CA SER A 132 12.96 -10.89 1.93
C SER A 132 12.74 -11.19 0.45
N LEU A 133 11.61 -11.83 0.20
CA LEU A 133 11.06 -12.11 -1.11
C LEU A 133 9.65 -11.54 -1.09
N HIS A 134 9.32 -10.79 -2.12
CA HIS A 134 7.95 -10.50 -2.49
C HIS A 134 7.77 -10.84 -3.96
N SER A 135 6.68 -11.48 -4.31
CA SER A 135 6.29 -11.68 -5.70
C SER A 135 4.79 -11.61 -5.82
N TRP A 136 4.33 -11.03 -6.91
CA TRP A 136 2.94 -11.00 -7.27
C TRP A 136 2.79 -11.57 -8.68
N SER A 137 1.70 -12.29 -8.91
CA SER A 137 1.35 -12.81 -10.21
C SER A 137 -0.15 -12.83 -10.43
N GLU A 138 -0.59 -12.42 -11.61
CA GLU A 138 -1.94 -12.61 -12.11
C GLU A 138 -1.92 -13.40 -13.41
N VAL A 139 -2.89 -14.28 -13.59
CA VAL A 139 -3.16 -14.98 -14.84
C VAL A 139 -4.66 -15.05 -15.02
N TYR A 140 -5.19 -14.42 -16.08
CA TYR A 140 -6.61 -14.47 -16.41
C TYR A 140 -6.84 -14.81 -17.89
N THR A 141 -7.89 -15.56 -18.14
CA THR A 141 -8.38 -15.88 -19.48
C THR A 141 -9.46 -14.88 -19.92
N SER A 142 -9.79 -14.86 -21.22
CA SER A 142 -10.89 -14.04 -21.76
C SER A 142 -12.28 -14.40 -21.20
N LEU A 143 -12.40 -15.56 -20.54
CA LEU A 143 -13.63 -16.01 -19.88
C LEU A 143 -13.69 -15.64 -18.39
N GLY A 144 -12.68 -14.94 -17.86
CA GLY A 144 -12.61 -14.55 -16.45
C GLY A 144 -12.09 -15.63 -15.50
N GLU A 145 -11.77 -16.83 -16.00
CA GLU A 145 -11.06 -17.84 -15.22
C GLU A 145 -9.60 -17.44 -15.03
N GLY A 146 -9.08 -17.61 -13.83
CA GLY A 146 -7.73 -17.15 -13.53
C GLY A 146 -7.35 -17.27 -12.07
N SER A 147 -6.18 -16.74 -11.75
CA SER A 147 -5.71 -16.62 -10.39
C SER A 147 -4.86 -15.38 -10.22
N GLU A 148 -4.94 -14.81 -9.04
CA GLU A 148 -4.00 -13.83 -8.53
C GLU A 148 -3.36 -14.41 -7.28
N ALA A 149 -2.04 -14.31 -7.19
CA ALA A 149 -1.27 -14.83 -6.07
C ALA A 149 -0.13 -13.88 -5.73
N SER A 150 -0.07 -13.50 -4.46
CA SER A 150 1.07 -12.84 -3.84
C SER A 150 1.80 -13.85 -2.97
N ASN A 151 3.13 -13.84 -3.04
CA ASN A 151 3.97 -14.57 -2.12
C ASN A 151 4.90 -13.59 -1.41
N ALA A 152 4.93 -13.65 -0.10
CA ALA A 152 5.86 -12.89 0.71
C ALA A 152 6.52 -13.83 1.71
N GLY A 153 7.81 -13.67 1.91
CA GLY A 153 8.43 -14.24 3.08
C GLY A 153 9.72 -13.53 3.41
N SER A 154 10.08 -13.66 4.68
CA SER A 154 11.28 -13.09 5.22
C SER A 154 12.03 -14.14 6.02
N TYR A 155 13.33 -14.00 6.03
CA TYR A 155 14.24 -14.77 6.84
C TYR A 155 15.11 -13.80 7.60
N SER A 156 15.33 -14.05 8.88
CA SER A 156 16.36 -13.38 9.67
C SER A 156 17.06 -14.44 10.51
N GLY A 157 18.39 -14.47 10.46
CA GLY A 157 19.17 -15.46 11.16
C GLY A 157 20.43 -15.88 10.41
N PRO A 158 20.98 -17.06 10.72
CA PRO A 158 22.24 -17.52 10.15
C PRO A 158 22.11 -17.90 8.67
N PHE A 159 23.10 -17.57 7.85
CA PHE A 159 23.17 -18.00 6.45
C PHE A 159 24.13 -19.17 6.28
N SER A 160 23.79 -20.09 5.37
CA SER A 160 24.54 -21.31 5.13
C SER A 160 25.83 -21.03 4.39
N LEU A 161 26.92 -21.62 4.89
CA LEU A 161 28.23 -21.56 4.24
C LEU A 161 28.51 -22.77 3.33
N GLN A 162 27.55 -23.70 3.19
CA GLN A 162 27.77 -24.99 2.51
C GLN A 162 27.63 -24.93 0.98
N ARG A 163 26.72 -24.08 0.46
CA ARG A 163 26.35 -24.07 -0.97
C ARG A 163 27.08 -23.02 -1.79
N ASP A 164 27.66 -22.01 -1.14
CA ASP A 164 28.34 -20.91 -1.82
C ASP A 164 29.85 -21.21 -1.87
N ALA A 165 30.34 -21.65 -3.03
CA ALA A 165 31.70 -22.19 -3.18
C ALA A 165 32.83 -21.15 -3.02
N ASN A 166 32.51 -19.84 -3.01
CA ASN A 166 33.47 -18.73 -3.02
C ASN A 166 33.35 -17.83 -1.78
N LEU A 167 33.30 -18.42 -0.59
CA LEU A 167 33.18 -17.70 0.70
C LEU A 167 34.50 -17.29 1.32
N TYR A 168 35.48 -16.94 0.49
CA TYR A 168 36.76 -16.44 0.95
C TYR A 168 37.20 -15.25 0.12
N ILE A 169 38.05 -14.43 0.73
CA ILE A 169 38.70 -13.27 0.11
C ILE A 169 40.19 -13.59 0.12
N SER A 170 40.83 -13.53 -1.05
CA SER A 170 42.28 -13.62 -1.19
C SER A 170 42.80 -12.35 -1.84
N LEU A 171 43.88 -11.79 -1.30
CA LEU A 171 44.53 -10.59 -1.81
C LEU A 171 45.91 -10.99 -2.34
N ASP A 172 45.98 -11.30 -3.65
CA ASP A 172 47.22 -11.77 -4.30
C ASP A 172 47.72 -10.77 -5.36
N ASP A 173 46.85 -10.27 -6.24
CA ASP A 173 47.17 -9.32 -7.33
C ASP A 173 46.32 -8.04 -7.33
N GLY A 174 45.42 -7.91 -6.35
CA GLY A 174 44.59 -6.73 -6.11
C GLY A 174 43.19 -6.81 -6.72
N GLY A 175 42.94 -7.79 -7.60
CA GLY A 175 41.60 -8.10 -8.10
C GLY A 175 41.00 -9.31 -7.37
N GLY A 176 39.70 -9.27 -7.13
CA GLY A 176 38.98 -10.37 -6.50
C GLY A 176 37.50 -10.36 -6.87
N GLY A 177 36.75 -11.30 -6.31
CA GLY A 177 35.29 -11.22 -6.33
C GLY A 177 34.69 -12.01 -5.18
N PHE A 178 33.46 -11.66 -4.83
CA PHE A 178 32.74 -12.25 -3.72
C PHE A 178 31.34 -12.67 -4.17
N MET A 179 30.92 -13.89 -3.86
CA MET A 179 29.54 -14.31 -4.07
C MET A 179 28.71 -13.85 -2.86
N THR A 180 27.72 -12.98 -3.05
CA THR A 180 26.82 -12.61 -1.96
C THR A 180 26.13 -13.85 -1.39
N LEU A 181 25.84 -13.85 -0.09
CA LEU A 181 25.15 -14.98 0.54
C LEU A 181 23.64 -14.86 0.32
N GLY A 182 23.01 -15.96 -0.07
CA GLY A 182 21.56 -16.02 -0.29
C GLY A 182 20.87 -17.22 0.36
N THR A 183 21.63 -18.19 0.89
CA THR A 183 21.08 -19.46 1.36
C THR A 183 20.78 -19.44 2.86
N PRO A 184 19.52 -19.56 3.32
CA PRO A 184 19.22 -19.69 4.75
C PRO A 184 19.84 -20.95 5.37
N ALA A 185 20.30 -20.83 6.63
CA ALA A 185 20.78 -21.98 7.40
C ALA A 185 19.68 -22.70 8.18
N GLN A 186 18.51 -22.08 8.31
CA GLN A 186 17.35 -22.63 9.02
C GLN A 186 16.12 -22.61 8.11
N PRO A 187 15.09 -23.42 8.41
CA PRO A 187 13.81 -23.33 7.73
C PRO A 187 13.19 -21.96 7.94
N TRP A 188 12.43 -21.50 6.95
CA TRP A 188 11.67 -20.25 7.01
C TRP A 188 10.29 -20.47 6.41
N SER A 189 9.42 -19.48 6.48
CA SER A 189 8.06 -19.60 5.95
C SER A 189 7.79 -18.51 4.92
N GLU A 190 7.10 -18.89 3.87
CA GLU A 190 6.59 -18.00 2.84
C GLU A 190 5.08 -18.03 2.90
N ARG A 191 4.44 -16.88 3.11
CA ARG A 191 3.01 -16.73 3.02
C ARG A 191 2.63 -16.56 1.55
N SER A 192 1.71 -17.39 1.08
CA SER A 192 1.13 -17.31 -0.25
C SER A 192 -0.36 -17.04 -0.12
N TRP A 193 -0.85 -15.93 -0.67
CA TRP A 193 -2.26 -15.59 -0.59
C TRP A 193 -2.76 -15.04 -1.91
N GLY A 194 -4.07 -15.14 -2.11
CA GLY A 194 -4.69 -14.62 -3.31
C GLY A 194 -6.04 -15.27 -3.57
N SER A 195 -6.43 -15.28 -4.83
CA SER A 195 -7.69 -15.82 -5.27
C SER A 195 -7.53 -16.66 -6.52
N ALA A 196 -8.33 -17.72 -6.62
CA ALA A 196 -8.45 -18.53 -7.82
C ALA A 196 -9.91 -18.52 -8.25
N THR A 197 -10.17 -18.06 -9.46
CA THR A 197 -11.50 -18.01 -10.07
C THR A 197 -11.61 -19.09 -11.14
N ARG A 198 -12.61 -19.96 -11.01
CA ARG A 198 -12.88 -21.04 -11.97
C ARG A 198 -14.34 -21.08 -12.35
N PHE A 199 -14.64 -21.51 -13.57
CA PHE A 199 -16.01 -21.76 -13.98
C PHE A 199 -16.52 -23.04 -13.34
N SER A 200 -17.65 -22.96 -12.66
CA SER A 200 -18.34 -24.10 -12.08
C SER A 200 -19.44 -24.56 -13.02
N SER A 201 -19.33 -25.79 -13.51
CA SER A 201 -20.35 -26.40 -14.37
C SER A 201 -21.66 -26.66 -13.63
N ASP A 202 -21.62 -26.73 -12.30
CA ASP A 202 -22.78 -27.05 -11.46
C ASP A 202 -23.66 -25.82 -11.24
N THR A 203 -23.04 -24.65 -11.06
CA THR A 203 -23.72 -23.37 -10.84
C THR A 203 -23.82 -22.51 -12.11
N PHE A 204 -23.14 -22.92 -13.19
CA PHE A 204 -22.95 -22.14 -14.42
C PHE A 204 -22.43 -20.71 -14.17
N SER A 205 -21.65 -20.53 -13.09
CA SER A 205 -21.07 -19.25 -12.70
C SER A 205 -19.57 -19.37 -12.42
N LEU A 206 -18.89 -18.23 -12.38
CA LEU A 206 -17.52 -18.15 -11.88
C LEU A 206 -17.55 -18.25 -10.35
N GLU A 207 -16.78 -19.18 -9.79
CA GLU A 207 -16.58 -19.33 -8.36
C GLU A 207 -15.15 -18.89 -8.02
N THR A 208 -15.03 -17.94 -7.11
CA THR A 208 -13.75 -17.45 -6.60
C THR A 208 -13.47 -18.07 -5.24
N ARG A 209 -12.33 -18.75 -5.13
CA ARG A 209 -11.81 -19.26 -3.86
C ARG A 209 -10.60 -18.44 -3.46
N ASN A 210 -10.68 -17.83 -2.28
CA ASN A 210 -9.52 -17.21 -1.65
C ASN A 210 -8.69 -18.26 -0.93
N PHE A 211 -7.38 -18.08 -0.91
CA PHE A 211 -6.43 -18.89 -0.14
C PHE A 211 -5.42 -18.00 0.56
N ASP A 212 -4.88 -18.50 1.66
CA ASP A 212 -3.87 -17.86 2.50
C ASP A 212 -3.10 -18.97 3.21
N ASP A 213 -2.06 -19.45 2.54
CA ASP A 213 -1.28 -20.61 2.92
C ASP A 213 0.09 -20.16 3.44
N LEU A 214 0.49 -20.68 4.60
CA LEU A 214 1.86 -20.53 5.09
C LEU A 214 2.68 -21.74 4.64
N LEU A 215 3.53 -21.56 3.64
CA LEU A 215 4.36 -22.60 3.05
C LEU A 215 5.72 -22.68 3.77
N PRO A 216 6.03 -23.78 4.48
CA PRO A 216 7.36 -23.96 5.05
C PRO A 216 8.38 -24.19 3.94
N ARG A 217 9.48 -23.44 3.98
CA ARG A 217 10.63 -23.54 3.10
C ARG A 217 11.78 -24.25 3.85
N PRO A 218 12.24 -25.42 3.38
CA PRO A 218 13.34 -26.15 4.02
C PRO A 218 14.64 -25.35 4.00
N ALA A 219 15.45 -25.52 5.06
CA ALA A 219 16.79 -24.97 5.10
C ALA A 219 17.59 -25.42 3.87
N HIS A 220 18.41 -24.52 3.32
CA HIS A 220 19.31 -24.76 2.19
C HIS A 220 18.66 -25.08 0.83
N GLU A 221 17.38 -25.42 0.74
CA GLU A 221 16.75 -25.81 -0.53
C GLU A 221 16.26 -24.62 -1.35
N THR A 222 15.69 -23.61 -0.67
CA THR A 222 15.22 -22.37 -1.29
C THR A 222 16.14 -21.24 -0.87
N ALA A 223 17.07 -20.90 -1.76
CA ALA A 223 17.97 -19.77 -1.57
C ALA A 223 17.32 -18.50 -2.12
N PHE A 224 17.55 -17.39 -1.44
CA PHE A 224 17.45 -16.08 -2.03
C PHE A 224 18.56 -15.91 -3.06
N GLU A 225 18.35 -14.97 -3.97
CA GLU A 225 19.28 -14.74 -5.07
C GLU A 225 20.64 -14.24 -4.58
N ASN A 226 21.71 -14.87 -5.08
CA ASN A 226 23.08 -14.43 -4.87
C ASN A 226 23.67 -13.83 -6.14
N SER A 227 24.74 -13.04 -5.98
CA SER A 227 25.37 -12.35 -7.09
C SER A 227 26.89 -12.26 -6.88
N TRP A 228 27.65 -12.52 -7.96
CA TRP A 228 29.12 -12.43 -7.96
C TRP A 228 29.63 -11.00 -8.15
N VAL A 229 30.10 -10.35 -7.07
CA VAL A 229 30.59 -8.96 -7.09
C VAL A 229 32.11 -8.92 -7.26
N PRO A 230 32.65 -8.48 -8.42
CA PRO A 230 34.08 -8.28 -8.58
C PRO A 230 34.54 -7.01 -7.82
N PHE A 231 35.75 -7.02 -7.26
CA PHE A 231 36.30 -5.89 -6.51
C PHE A 231 37.80 -5.73 -6.72
N ASN A 232 38.30 -4.52 -6.45
CA ASN A 232 39.73 -4.25 -6.27
C ASN A 232 39.99 -3.80 -4.83
N ALA A 233 40.91 -4.48 -4.15
CA ALA A 233 41.22 -4.16 -2.75
C ALA A 233 42.42 -3.19 -2.65
N PRO A 234 42.37 -2.22 -1.72
CA PRO A 234 43.51 -1.34 -1.47
C PRO A 234 44.65 -2.11 -0.81
N LYS A 235 45.91 -1.77 -1.15
CA LYS A 235 47.09 -2.37 -0.52
C LYS A 235 47.28 -1.94 0.94
N GLU A 236 46.68 -0.82 1.32
CA GLU A 236 46.55 -0.38 2.71
C GLU A 236 45.39 -1.11 3.38
N ALA A 237 45.55 -1.46 4.67
CA ALA A 237 44.54 -2.14 5.46
C ALA A 237 43.42 -1.19 5.89
N MET A 238 42.57 -0.84 4.93
CA MET A 238 41.44 0.07 5.09
C MET A 238 40.15 -0.56 4.53
N PRO A 239 38.98 -0.05 4.92
CA PRO A 239 37.71 -0.47 4.35
C PRO A 239 37.66 -0.32 2.84
N PHE A 240 36.99 -1.26 2.18
CA PHE A 240 36.78 -1.22 0.73
C PHE A 240 35.43 -1.82 0.37
N SER A 241 34.89 -1.37 -0.75
CA SER A 241 33.58 -1.81 -1.24
C SER A 241 33.59 -2.00 -2.75
N ALA A 242 32.65 -2.79 -3.23
CA ALA A 242 32.39 -2.95 -4.65
C ALA A 242 30.89 -3.13 -4.91
N ARG A 243 30.48 -2.79 -6.12
CA ARG A 243 29.10 -2.89 -6.58
C ARG A 243 29.06 -3.47 -7.98
N MET A 244 28.06 -4.30 -8.22
CA MET A 244 27.59 -4.64 -9.56
C MET A 244 26.20 -4.05 -9.78
N ALA A 245 25.89 -3.77 -11.04
CA ALA A 245 24.52 -3.55 -11.47
C ALA A 245 24.35 -4.21 -12.85
N VAL A 246 23.28 -4.97 -13.02
CA VAL A 246 22.92 -5.65 -14.27
C VAL A 246 21.44 -5.39 -14.53
N SER A 247 21.13 -4.86 -15.70
CA SER A 247 19.75 -4.70 -16.19
C SER A 247 19.62 -5.43 -17.50
N GLN A 248 18.57 -6.25 -17.64
CA GLN A 248 18.33 -7.04 -18.84
C GLN A 248 16.84 -7.10 -19.16
N ILE A 249 16.53 -7.04 -20.46
CA ILE A 249 15.20 -7.32 -21.00
C ILE A 249 15.21 -8.76 -21.53
N THR A 250 14.23 -9.56 -21.14
CA THR A 250 14.07 -10.98 -21.49
C THR A 250 12.89 -11.20 -22.44
N ASP A 251 12.78 -12.41 -22.98
CA ASP A 251 11.62 -12.94 -23.72
C ASP A 251 10.99 -11.98 -24.74
N GLN A 252 11.76 -11.62 -25.77
CA GLN A 252 11.29 -10.76 -26.88
C GLN A 252 10.72 -9.39 -26.47
N GLY A 253 11.02 -8.91 -25.25
CA GLY A 253 10.54 -7.63 -24.72
C GLY A 253 9.41 -7.73 -23.69
N HIS A 254 8.97 -8.94 -23.35
CA HIS A 254 7.86 -9.16 -22.41
C HIS A 254 8.30 -9.27 -20.94
N GLY A 255 9.60 -9.44 -20.68
CA GLY A 255 10.15 -9.52 -19.34
C GLY A 255 11.34 -8.58 -19.13
N TRP A 256 11.59 -8.22 -17.88
CA TRP A 256 12.76 -7.45 -17.48
C TRP A 256 13.20 -7.83 -16.07
N PHE A 257 14.49 -7.66 -15.80
CA PHE A 257 14.99 -7.64 -14.44
C PHE A 257 16.11 -6.60 -14.29
N ARG A 258 16.22 -6.08 -13.06
CA ARG A 258 17.33 -5.26 -12.58
C ARG A 258 17.88 -5.94 -11.34
N ARG A 259 19.17 -6.20 -11.35
CA ARG A 259 19.93 -6.81 -10.26
C ARG A 259 21.01 -5.85 -9.83
N GLU A 260 21.09 -5.57 -8.55
CA GLU A 260 22.15 -4.79 -7.94
C GLU A 260 22.69 -5.57 -6.76
N ALA A 261 24.00 -5.67 -6.66
CA ALA A 261 24.60 -6.28 -5.50
C ALA A 261 25.84 -5.51 -5.10
N TRP A 262 26.08 -5.44 -3.81
CA TRP A 262 27.22 -4.74 -3.27
C TRP A 262 27.83 -5.53 -2.12
N VAL A 263 29.13 -5.36 -1.96
CA VAL A 263 29.89 -5.92 -0.85
C VAL A 263 30.75 -4.83 -0.25
N GLN A 264 30.92 -4.87 1.05
CA GLN A 264 31.84 -4.01 1.77
C GLN A 264 32.55 -4.81 2.83
N PHE A 265 33.84 -4.51 3.01
CA PHE A 265 34.70 -5.20 3.94
C PHE A 265 35.44 -4.18 4.80
N TRP A 266 35.64 -4.54 6.07
CA TRP A 266 36.32 -3.71 7.07
C TRP A 266 37.33 -4.55 7.86
N PRO A 267 38.56 -4.06 8.04
CA PRO A 267 39.49 -4.64 9.01
C PRO A 267 38.88 -4.62 10.43
N ASP A 268 38.94 -5.74 11.14
CA ASP A 268 38.51 -5.83 12.54
C ASP A 268 39.72 -6.00 13.45
N TRP A 269 39.98 -4.94 14.24
CA TRP A 269 41.16 -4.83 15.09
C TRP A 269 40.88 -5.37 16.50
N SER A 270 41.86 -6.03 17.11
CA SER A 270 41.67 -6.73 18.39
C SER A 270 41.71 -5.82 19.62
N ASP A 271 42.25 -4.61 19.49
CA ASP A 271 42.53 -3.68 20.58
C ASP A 271 41.44 -2.63 20.80
N VAL A 272 40.74 -2.22 19.74
CA VAL A 272 39.74 -1.13 19.77
C VAL A 272 38.43 -1.52 19.09
N GLU A 273 37.35 -0.86 19.49
CA GLU A 273 36.06 -0.89 18.80
C GLU A 273 35.38 0.48 18.80
N LEU A 274 34.51 0.69 17.81
CA LEU A 274 33.67 1.89 17.71
C LEU A 274 32.21 1.50 17.99
N GLN A 275 31.67 2.04 19.07
CA GLN A 275 30.26 1.86 19.45
C GLN A 275 29.43 3.06 18.99
N VAL A 276 28.22 2.81 18.50
CA VAL A 276 27.27 3.83 18.06
C VAL A 276 26.05 3.81 18.96
N GLU A 277 25.71 4.97 19.51
CA GLU A 277 24.54 5.18 20.35
C GLU A 277 23.62 6.22 19.69
N LEU A 278 22.30 5.98 19.76
CA LEU A 278 21.30 6.83 19.16
C LEU A 278 20.35 7.31 20.26
N HIS A 279 20.17 8.62 20.33
CA HIS A 279 19.33 9.28 21.33
C HIS A 279 18.32 10.16 20.62
N VAL A 280 17.06 10.10 21.05
CA VAL A 280 16.05 11.05 20.58
C VAL A 280 16.23 12.37 21.35
N GLU A 281 16.42 13.47 20.64
CA GLU A 281 16.51 14.80 21.28
C GLU A 281 15.10 15.30 21.62
N THR A 282 14.62 14.93 22.81
CA THR A 282 13.36 15.39 23.38
C THR A 282 13.52 15.74 24.87
N ASP A 283 12.56 16.48 25.43
CA ASP A 283 12.52 16.81 26.87
C ASP A 283 12.43 15.57 27.79
N ARG A 284 12.07 14.42 27.22
CA ARG A 284 11.98 13.13 27.91
C ARG A 284 12.90 12.13 27.25
N GLU A 285 13.48 11.24 28.04
CA GLU A 285 14.26 10.12 27.53
C GLU A 285 13.33 9.15 26.78
N MET A 286 13.61 8.92 25.50
CA MET A 286 12.87 7.98 24.66
C MET A 286 13.86 7.03 23.97
N PRO A 287 13.63 5.70 24.04
CA PRO A 287 14.45 4.74 23.30
C PRO A 287 14.32 4.93 21.79
N PHE A 288 15.43 4.73 21.07
CA PHE A 288 15.47 4.78 19.61
C PHE A 288 14.47 3.81 18.95
N GLU A 289 14.22 2.65 19.54
CA GLU A 289 13.27 1.65 19.06
C GLU A 289 11.82 2.13 19.03
N THR A 290 11.51 3.19 19.79
CA THR A 290 10.20 3.84 19.82
C THR A 290 10.13 5.08 18.93
N TRP A 291 11.25 5.48 18.35
CA TRP A 291 11.33 6.61 17.44
C TRP A 291 10.84 6.22 16.04
N ARG A 292 10.13 7.15 15.42
CA ARG A 292 9.82 7.12 13.99
C ARG A 292 10.15 8.49 13.39
N PRO A 293 10.48 8.56 12.10
CA PRO A 293 10.61 9.82 11.38
C PRO A 293 9.34 10.65 11.52
N GLU A 294 9.53 11.96 11.72
CA GLU A 294 8.44 12.93 11.74
C GLU A 294 8.87 14.08 10.84
N GLY A 295 8.06 14.36 9.82
CA GLY A 295 8.18 15.59 9.04
C GLY A 295 7.65 16.80 9.83
N ASN A 296 7.83 17.98 9.28
CA ASN A 296 7.22 19.19 9.84
C ASN A 296 5.88 19.45 9.18
N ASP A 297 4.78 19.21 9.89
CA ASP A 297 3.41 19.32 9.39
C ASP A 297 2.90 20.76 9.23
N THR A 298 3.76 21.77 9.41
CA THR A 298 3.42 23.19 9.26
C THR A 298 4.32 23.90 8.25
N HIS A 299 5.62 23.57 8.25
CA HIS A 299 6.65 24.17 7.40
C HIS A 299 7.43 23.05 6.70
N PRO A 300 7.07 22.66 5.47
CA PRO A 300 7.61 21.46 4.83
C PRO A 300 9.11 21.56 4.53
N ASP A 301 9.65 22.77 4.50
CA ASP A 301 11.07 23.09 4.31
C ASP A 301 11.91 22.94 5.60
N ARG A 302 11.27 22.72 6.75
CA ARG A 302 11.92 22.63 8.06
C ARG A 302 11.95 21.20 8.57
N ALA A 303 12.94 20.91 9.40
CA ALA A 303 13.03 19.63 10.10
C ALA A 303 11.81 19.43 11.02
N GLY A 304 11.40 18.18 11.17
CA GLY A 304 10.44 17.78 12.18
C GLY A 304 10.97 17.90 13.61
N PRO A 305 10.10 17.71 14.61
CA PRO A 305 10.36 18.14 15.98
C PRO A 305 11.26 17.22 16.79
N LYS A 306 11.54 15.99 16.32
CA LYS A 306 12.24 14.94 17.10
C LYS A 306 13.51 14.46 16.38
N PRO A 307 14.57 15.27 16.32
CA PRO A 307 15.81 14.85 15.70
C PRO A 307 16.52 13.77 16.52
N LEU A 308 17.41 13.03 15.87
CA LEU A 308 18.26 12.04 16.52
C LEU A 308 19.66 12.60 16.75
N ARG A 309 20.19 12.45 17.95
CA ARG A 309 21.62 12.57 18.24
C ARG A 309 22.27 11.22 18.06
N ILE A 310 23.25 11.16 17.17
CA ILE A 310 24.04 9.95 16.90
C ILE A 310 25.43 10.17 17.47
N GLU A 311 25.80 9.35 18.45
CA GLU A 311 27.07 9.43 19.15
C GLU A 311 27.97 8.24 18.79
N ALA A 312 29.22 8.54 18.48
CA ALA A 312 30.26 7.58 18.13
C ALA A 312 31.29 7.54 19.27
N LEU A 313 31.56 6.35 19.80
CA LEU A 313 32.39 6.13 20.98
C LEU A 313 33.51 5.13 20.65
N LEU A 314 34.74 5.61 20.44
CA LEU A 314 35.91 4.75 20.31
C LEU A 314 36.39 4.31 21.71
N ARG A 315 36.50 3.00 21.92
CA ARG A 315 36.91 2.41 23.20
C ARG A 315 37.78 1.17 23.03
N PRO A 316 38.51 0.75 24.07
CA PRO A 316 39.23 -0.51 24.05
C PRO A 316 38.26 -1.68 23.92
N ARG A 317 38.65 -2.74 23.21
CA ARG A 317 37.83 -3.95 23.00
C ARG A 317 37.81 -4.89 24.23
N ALA A 318 37.98 -4.34 25.42
CA ALA A 318 37.94 -5.08 26.68
C ALA A 318 36.62 -4.77 27.42
N GLU A 319 36.03 -5.77 28.06
CA GLU A 319 34.80 -5.59 28.84
C GLU A 319 35.03 -4.66 30.05
N ALA A 320 36.19 -4.76 30.68
CA ALA A 320 36.66 -3.87 31.73
C ALA A 320 38.07 -3.34 31.39
N PRO A 321 38.17 -2.24 30.61
CA PRO A 321 39.47 -1.73 30.19
C PRO A 321 40.30 -1.16 31.34
N THR A 322 41.60 -1.45 31.35
CA THR A 322 42.53 -0.85 32.33
C THR A 322 42.83 0.62 31.98
N PRO A 323 43.31 1.44 32.94
CA PRO A 323 43.73 2.82 32.65
C PRO A 323 44.78 2.92 31.54
N GLU A 324 45.66 1.93 31.42
CA GLU A 324 46.67 1.86 30.35
C GLU A 324 46.02 1.64 28.98
N GLN A 325 44.98 0.80 28.91
CA GLN A 325 44.25 0.56 27.66
C GLN A 325 43.48 1.81 27.21
N TRP A 326 42.90 2.57 28.14
CA TRP A 326 42.28 3.86 27.83
C TRP A 326 43.29 4.87 27.29
N ARG A 327 44.44 5.02 27.95
CA ARG A 327 45.50 5.93 27.51
C ARG A 327 46.16 5.50 26.20
N ALA A 328 46.10 4.21 25.86
CA ALA A 328 46.62 3.66 24.61
C ALA A 328 45.67 3.84 23.41
N LEU A 329 44.47 4.41 23.61
CA LEU A 329 43.57 4.70 22.50
C LEU A 329 44.24 5.66 21.51
N PRO A 330 44.24 5.33 20.20
CA PRO A 330 44.71 6.25 19.19
C PRO A 330 43.84 7.52 19.15
N GLU A 331 44.47 8.65 18.83
CA GLU A 331 43.74 9.89 18.55
C GLU A 331 42.84 9.73 17.32
N VAL A 332 41.62 10.25 17.41
CA VAL A 332 40.66 10.26 16.30
C VAL A 332 40.81 11.54 15.50
N ARG A 333 41.16 11.42 14.22
CA ARG A 333 41.21 12.57 13.31
C ARG A 333 39.81 13.03 12.94
N ARG A 334 38.92 12.08 12.68
CA ARG A 334 37.53 12.34 12.30
C ARG A 334 36.64 11.12 12.59
N PHE A 335 35.51 11.37 13.23
CA PHE A 335 34.34 10.51 13.15
C PHE A 335 33.56 10.87 11.89
N ARG A 336 33.33 9.90 11.00
CA ARG A 336 32.60 10.05 9.75
C ARG A 336 31.28 9.30 9.85
N PHE A 337 30.18 10.01 9.62
CA PHE A 337 28.82 9.49 9.62
C PHE A 337 28.29 9.53 8.18
N GLU A 338 27.64 8.46 7.73
CA GLU A 338 27.12 8.34 6.38
C GLU A 338 25.72 7.74 6.38
N LEU A 339 24.82 8.35 5.63
CA LEU A 339 23.51 7.80 5.29
C LEU A 339 23.56 7.17 3.91
N ASN A 340 23.05 5.95 3.80
CA ASN A 340 22.94 5.22 2.54
C ASN A 340 21.49 4.85 2.26
N GLY A 341 21.12 4.83 0.97
CA GLY A 341 19.76 4.46 0.54
C GLY A 341 18.68 5.37 1.14
N THR A 342 19.02 6.65 1.36
CA THR A 342 18.12 7.61 1.99
C THR A 342 16.94 7.91 1.07
N SER A 343 15.74 7.95 1.64
CA SER A 343 14.52 8.27 0.90
C SER A 343 14.48 9.71 0.39
N ARG A 344 13.68 9.90 -0.66
CA ARG A 344 13.45 11.15 -1.38
C ARG A 344 11.98 11.22 -1.82
N GLU A 345 11.08 10.97 -0.89
CA GLU A 345 9.66 11.01 -1.18
C GLU A 345 9.22 12.46 -1.45
N PRO A 346 8.43 12.73 -2.49
CA PRO A 346 7.95 14.09 -2.75
C PRO A 346 7.12 14.61 -1.56
N GLY A 347 7.35 15.83 -1.09
CA GLY A 347 6.57 16.40 0.01
C GLY A 347 6.92 15.82 1.38
N VAL A 348 6.01 15.93 2.36
CA VAL A 348 6.25 15.53 3.77
C VAL A 348 5.43 14.32 4.19
N CYS A 349 4.30 14.11 3.50
CA CYS A 349 3.36 13.00 3.65
C CYS A 349 2.55 12.86 2.35
N MET A 350 1.62 11.91 2.30
CA MET A 350 0.99 11.46 1.05
C MET A 350 0.21 12.53 0.27
N ASN A 351 -0.37 13.54 0.93
CA ASN A 351 -1.15 14.61 0.29
C ASN A 351 -0.65 16.04 0.58
N TRP A 352 0.51 16.21 1.24
CA TRP A 352 1.00 17.54 1.60
C TRP A 352 2.53 17.67 1.60
N PRO A 353 3.09 18.82 1.13
CA PRO A 353 2.44 19.88 0.37
C PRO A 353 1.85 19.36 -0.93
N SER A 354 0.72 19.94 -1.34
CA SER A 354 0.06 19.55 -2.57
C SER A 354 0.86 20.08 -3.78
N PRO A 355 1.33 19.23 -4.72
CA PRO A 355 1.95 19.69 -5.94
C PRO A 355 1.02 20.59 -6.76
N SER A 356 1.59 21.64 -7.37
CA SER A 356 0.90 22.50 -8.32
C SER A 356 0.85 21.84 -9.71
N GLY A 357 0.04 20.80 -9.85
CA GLY A 357 -0.08 20.06 -11.11
C GLY A 357 -0.44 18.59 -10.93
N PRO A 358 -0.35 17.75 -11.99
CA PRO A 358 -0.51 16.31 -11.85
C PRO A 358 0.51 15.73 -10.87
N PRO A 359 0.24 14.55 -10.26
CA PRO A 359 1.15 13.91 -9.33
C PRO A 359 2.58 13.82 -9.88
N PHE A 360 3.56 14.25 -9.08
CA PHE A 360 4.97 14.18 -9.44
C PHE A 360 5.49 12.76 -9.16
N LEU A 361 5.76 12.01 -10.23
CA LEU A 361 6.28 10.63 -10.15
C LEU A 361 7.81 10.55 -10.05
N GLY A 362 8.50 11.64 -9.72
CA GLY A 362 9.95 11.66 -9.54
C GLY A 362 10.37 11.51 -8.08
N GLU A 363 11.68 11.58 -7.83
CA GLU A 363 12.24 11.73 -6.48
C GLU A 363 12.37 13.20 -6.12
N ASP A 364 12.19 13.53 -4.83
CA ASP A 364 12.50 14.86 -4.33
C ASP A 364 14.00 15.16 -4.56
N PRO A 365 14.37 16.37 -5.01
CA PRO A 365 15.78 16.74 -5.13
C PRO A 365 16.53 16.75 -3.79
N GLN A 366 15.82 16.86 -2.67
CA GLN A 366 16.37 16.80 -1.32
C GLN A 366 16.12 15.44 -0.67
N PHE A 367 17.00 15.07 0.26
CA PHE A 367 16.83 13.86 1.05
C PHE A 367 15.94 14.11 2.27
N ASP A 368 15.14 13.10 2.61
CA ASP A 368 14.19 13.16 3.72
C ASP A 368 14.89 13.05 5.09
N LEU A 369 16.08 12.45 5.13
CA LEU A 369 16.97 12.43 6.30
C LEU A 369 18.27 13.16 5.98
N ARG A 370 18.65 14.12 6.83
CA ARG A 370 19.87 14.93 6.65
C ARG A 370 20.58 15.20 7.96
N PHE A 371 21.90 15.10 7.94
CA PHE A 371 22.72 15.58 9.03
C PHE A 371 22.65 17.10 9.12
N SER A 372 22.70 17.61 10.35
CA SER A 372 22.82 19.03 10.63
C SER A 372 23.97 19.29 11.60
N ALA A 373 24.58 20.47 11.47
CA ALA A 373 25.70 20.88 12.30
C ALA A 373 25.17 21.20 13.71
N ALA A 374 25.27 20.22 14.59
CA ALA A 374 24.82 20.38 15.96
C ALA A 374 25.84 21.14 16.82
N ILE A 375 27.12 21.04 16.45
CA ILE A 375 28.22 21.86 16.98
C ILE A 375 28.72 22.75 15.83
N PRO A 376 28.36 24.04 15.79
CA PRO A 376 28.81 24.98 14.77
C PRO A 376 30.34 25.00 14.67
N GLU A 377 30.87 25.19 13.46
CA GLU A 377 32.32 25.27 13.14
C GLU A 377 33.15 23.99 13.38
N VAL A 378 32.62 23.03 14.15
CA VAL A 378 33.26 21.74 14.44
C VAL A 378 32.76 20.65 13.48
N THR A 379 31.47 20.65 13.18
CA THR A 379 30.85 19.66 12.29
C THR A 379 31.04 20.06 10.83
N VAL A 380 31.69 19.20 10.04
CA VAL A 380 31.82 19.35 8.58
C VAL A 380 30.72 18.53 7.92
N LEU A 381 29.81 19.18 7.18
CA LEU A 381 28.76 18.50 6.43
C LEU A 381 29.15 18.39 4.96
N SER A 382 28.71 17.31 4.31
CA SER A 382 28.71 17.24 2.85
C SER A 382 27.61 18.14 2.25
N PRO A 383 27.72 18.56 0.98
CA PRO A 383 26.76 19.46 0.33
C PRO A 383 25.27 19.09 0.48
N MET A 384 24.92 17.80 0.42
CA MET A 384 23.54 17.32 0.55
C MET A 384 23.20 16.78 1.95
N GLY A 385 24.11 16.94 2.92
CA GLY A 385 23.90 16.51 4.30
C GLY A 385 23.78 15.00 4.49
N GLN A 386 24.25 14.18 3.54
CA GLN A 386 24.26 12.72 3.67
C GLN A 386 25.51 12.19 4.38
N LYS A 387 26.51 13.05 4.56
CA LYS A 387 27.72 12.74 5.33
C LYS A 387 28.04 13.86 6.30
N ALA A 388 28.60 13.47 7.43
CA ALA A 388 29.09 14.41 8.43
C ALA A 388 30.44 13.94 8.98
N GLY A 389 31.34 14.89 9.19
CA GLY A 389 32.64 14.70 9.79
C GLY A 389 32.75 15.50 11.08
N VAL A 390 33.15 14.87 12.18
CA VAL A 390 33.35 15.54 13.48
C VAL A 390 34.73 15.16 14.01
N PRO A 391 35.60 16.11 14.38
CA PRO A 391 36.84 15.79 15.06
C PRO A 391 36.56 15.19 16.44
N GLN A 392 37.60 14.66 17.09
CA GLN A 392 37.48 14.24 18.49
C GLN A 392 37.04 15.40 19.38
N LEU A 393 35.95 15.21 20.11
CA LEU A 393 35.51 16.16 21.13
C LEU A 393 36.30 15.97 22.42
N ALA A 394 36.44 17.04 23.21
CA ALA A 394 37.13 16.98 24.49
C ALA A 394 36.48 15.95 25.45
N GLY A 395 37.34 15.20 26.15
CA GLY A 395 36.99 14.16 27.11
C GLY A 395 38.20 13.80 27.97
N GLY A 396 37.98 13.05 29.05
CA GLY A 396 39.05 12.60 29.93
C GLY A 396 39.93 11.49 29.31
N ASP A 397 41.13 11.29 29.86
CA ASP A 397 42.05 10.22 29.43
C ASP A 397 41.56 8.80 29.74
N LEU A 398 40.51 8.68 30.57
CA LEU A 398 39.88 7.43 30.98
C LEU A 398 38.45 7.31 30.43
N GLU A 399 38.15 8.03 29.37
CA GLU A 399 36.84 8.07 28.70
C GLU A 399 36.97 7.67 27.22
N PRO A 400 35.89 7.20 26.59
CA PRO A 400 35.89 6.98 25.14
C PRO A 400 36.20 8.27 24.39
N ARG A 401 36.98 8.15 23.31
CA ARG A 401 37.08 9.23 22.34
C ARG A 401 35.73 9.32 21.65
N ARG A 402 35.13 10.51 21.62
CA ARG A 402 33.75 10.69 21.16
C ARG A 402 33.58 11.79 20.14
N GLY A 403 32.55 11.63 19.31
CA GLY A 403 32.03 12.63 18.40
C GLY A 403 30.55 12.36 18.15
N TRP A 404 29.76 13.39 17.88
CA TRP A 404 28.34 13.20 17.63
C TRP A 404 27.80 14.19 16.61
N VAL A 405 26.71 13.80 15.95
CA VAL A 405 26.00 14.60 14.96
C VAL A 405 24.50 14.56 15.23
N ARG A 406 23.78 15.57 14.72
CA ARG A 406 22.32 15.57 14.71
C ARG A 406 21.81 15.12 13.35
N LEU A 407 20.83 14.24 13.33
CA LEU A 407 20.09 13.79 12.17
C LEU A 407 18.64 14.32 12.25
N ASN A 408 18.22 15.03 11.22
CA ASN A 408 16.89 15.59 11.10
C ASN A 408 16.06 14.80 10.09
N SER A 409 14.75 14.71 10.35
CA SER A 409 13.76 14.16 9.43
C SER A 409 12.92 15.28 8.82
N TYR A 410 12.59 15.13 7.54
CA TYR A 410 11.79 16.07 6.75
C TYR A 410 10.59 15.38 6.10
N ASP A 411 10.33 14.10 6.39
CA ASP A 411 9.21 13.34 5.85
C ASP A 411 8.74 12.31 6.91
N PHE A 412 7.45 12.03 6.99
CA PHE A 412 6.88 11.09 7.96
C PHE A 412 7.15 9.61 7.62
N GLY A 413 7.53 9.31 6.38
CA GLY A 413 7.97 8.01 5.89
C GLY A 413 9.47 7.90 5.72
N ALA A 414 10.26 8.89 6.17
CA ALA A 414 11.68 9.00 5.87
C ALA A 414 12.49 7.78 6.32
N PHE A 415 13.46 7.36 5.50
CA PHE A 415 14.34 6.28 5.89
C PHE A 415 15.76 6.34 5.33
N ALA A 416 16.70 5.66 5.98
CA ALA A 416 18.06 5.41 5.51
C ALA A 416 18.71 4.22 6.23
N GLU A 417 19.93 3.87 5.82
CA GLU A 417 20.87 3.06 6.60
C GLU A 417 22.05 3.91 7.05
N LEU A 418 22.31 3.96 8.36
CA LEU A 418 23.41 4.68 8.97
C LEU A 418 24.66 3.79 9.06
N GLN A 419 25.80 4.35 8.66
CA GLN A 419 27.14 3.82 8.92
C GLN A 419 28.01 4.89 9.57
N VAL A 420 28.88 4.46 10.48
CA VAL A 420 29.77 5.34 11.25
C VAL A 420 31.19 4.79 11.20
N TYR A 421 32.18 5.66 11.07
CA TYR A 421 33.59 5.33 10.97
C TYR A 421 34.41 6.22 11.89
N ALA A 422 35.51 5.70 12.44
CA ALA A 422 36.55 6.49 13.11
C ALA A 422 37.85 6.40 12.30
N GLU A 423 38.30 7.53 11.77
CA GLU A 423 39.55 7.68 11.03
C GLU A 423 40.66 8.07 12.03
N LEU A 424 41.57 7.15 12.32
CA LEU A 424 42.56 7.29 13.40
C LEU A 424 43.87 7.94 12.91
N ALA A 425 44.60 8.56 13.85
CA ALA A 425 45.89 9.19 13.57
C ALA A 425 47.01 8.19 13.19
N ASP A 426 46.86 6.92 13.56
CA ASP A 426 47.77 5.83 13.17
C ASP A 426 47.48 5.24 11.77
N GLY A 427 46.43 5.74 11.12
CA GLY A 427 45.99 5.34 9.78
C GLY A 427 44.99 4.21 9.71
N ARG A 428 44.57 3.65 10.85
CA ARG A 428 43.46 2.69 10.88
C ARG A 428 42.12 3.41 10.70
N GLU A 429 41.18 2.71 10.09
CA GLU A 429 39.76 3.10 10.07
C GLU A 429 38.94 2.02 10.77
N ILE A 430 38.11 2.42 11.73
CA ILE A 430 37.27 1.52 12.55
C ILE A 430 35.81 1.72 12.16
N VAL A 431 35.11 0.65 11.79
CA VAL A 431 33.66 0.69 11.53
C VAL A 431 32.88 0.62 12.85
N GLY A 432 31.86 1.48 12.96
CA GLY A 432 30.98 1.59 14.11
C GLY A 432 29.90 0.51 14.11
N HIS A 433 29.51 0.07 15.30
CA HIS A 433 28.38 -0.82 15.48
C HIS A 433 27.43 -0.32 16.57
N ARG A 434 26.13 -0.54 16.36
CA ARG A 434 25.14 -0.48 17.42
C ARG A 434 25.03 -1.85 18.08
N ARG A 435 24.90 -1.90 19.40
CA ARG A 435 24.61 -3.14 20.11
C ARG A 435 23.10 -3.30 20.29
N VAL A 436 22.57 -4.46 19.92
CA VAL A 436 21.16 -4.83 20.11
C VAL A 436 21.15 -6.18 20.82
N GLY A 437 20.83 -6.17 22.12
CA GLY A 437 21.08 -7.33 22.97
C GLY A 437 22.55 -7.76 22.92
N GLY A 438 22.82 -8.99 22.49
CA GLY A 438 24.18 -9.52 22.31
C GLY A 438 24.79 -9.30 20.93
N GLU A 439 24.02 -8.78 19.96
CA GLU A 439 24.43 -8.68 18.55
C GLU A 439 25.02 -7.30 18.21
N ARG A 440 25.87 -7.26 17.18
CA ARG A 440 26.53 -6.05 16.68
C ARG A 440 26.03 -5.71 15.29
N HIS A 441 25.37 -4.57 15.15
CA HIS A 441 24.79 -4.10 13.88
C HIS A 441 25.67 -3.00 13.30
N TYR A 442 26.32 -3.28 12.17
CA TYR A 442 27.25 -2.36 11.50
C TYR A 442 26.59 -1.50 10.42
N ARG A 443 25.39 -1.88 9.97
CA ARG A 443 24.44 -0.97 9.31
C ARG A 443 23.22 -0.85 10.20
N ILE A 444 22.92 0.39 10.55
CA ILE A 444 21.88 0.70 11.52
C ILE A 444 20.70 1.27 10.73
N PRO A 445 19.58 0.55 10.61
CA PRO A 445 18.43 1.08 9.91
C PRO A 445 17.87 2.29 10.68
N ILE A 446 17.51 3.35 9.95
CA ILE A 446 16.84 4.54 10.49
C ILE A 446 15.51 4.67 9.74
N PRO A 447 14.35 4.57 10.40
CA PRO A 447 14.13 4.16 11.80
C PRO A 447 14.50 2.69 12.07
N GLU A 448 14.45 2.25 13.34
CA GLU A 448 14.47 0.83 13.69
C GLU A 448 13.33 0.10 12.97
N ARG A 449 13.67 -0.94 12.21
CA ARG A 449 12.74 -1.67 11.35
C ARG A 449 13.31 -3.03 10.92
N PRO A 450 12.46 -3.96 10.47
CA PRO A 450 12.93 -5.17 9.82
C PRO A 450 13.77 -4.82 8.59
N LEU A 451 14.83 -5.60 8.34
CA LEU A 451 15.64 -5.44 7.13
C LEU A 451 14.76 -5.62 5.87
N GLY A 452 14.96 -4.75 4.88
CA GLY A 452 14.15 -4.69 3.66
C GLY A 452 12.80 -3.96 3.80
N SER A 453 12.35 -3.65 5.03
CA SER A 453 11.18 -2.81 5.28
C SER A 453 11.57 -1.33 5.35
N ARG A 454 10.65 -0.46 4.95
CA ARG A 454 10.68 1.00 5.08
C ARG A 454 9.91 1.49 6.30
N ILE A 455 8.97 0.68 6.77
CA ILE A 455 8.06 0.98 7.88
C ILE A 455 8.75 0.71 9.23
N ALA A 456 8.66 1.68 10.16
CA ALA A 456 9.23 1.56 11.51
C ALA A 456 8.60 0.41 12.32
N GLN A 457 9.42 -0.29 13.09
CA GLN A 457 8.96 -1.40 13.94
C GLN A 457 7.93 -0.95 14.98
N VAL A 458 8.08 0.26 15.53
CA VAL A 458 7.12 0.83 16.50
C VAL A 458 5.71 0.94 15.91
N TRP A 459 5.58 1.33 14.64
CA TRP A 459 4.28 1.43 13.97
C TRP A 459 3.69 0.04 13.70
N ARG A 460 4.52 -0.91 13.23
CA ARG A 460 4.10 -2.31 13.02
C ARG A 460 3.62 -3.00 14.30
N ASN A 461 4.14 -2.58 15.45
CA ASN A 461 3.70 -3.07 16.75
C ASN A 461 2.39 -2.41 17.22
N GLN A 462 2.20 -1.13 16.92
CA GLN A 462 0.99 -0.37 17.27
C GLN A 462 -0.21 -0.77 16.41
N ASN A 463 0.03 -0.98 15.13
CA ASN A 463 -0.90 -1.52 14.15
C ASN A 463 -0.40 -2.93 13.82
N PRO A 464 -0.88 -4.01 14.48
CA PRO A 464 -0.27 -5.35 14.49
C PRO A 464 -0.16 -5.96 13.07
N PHE A 465 0.82 -5.47 12.33
CA PHE A 465 0.95 -5.58 10.89
C PHE A 465 2.16 -6.45 10.58
N THR A 466 1.91 -7.48 9.78
CA THR A 466 2.92 -8.50 9.42
C THR A 466 3.15 -8.57 7.91
N GLY A 467 2.48 -7.71 7.14
CA GLY A 467 2.59 -7.66 5.69
C GLY A 467 3.87 -6.98 5.17
N THR A 468 3.95 -6.87 3.86
CA THR A 468 4.97 -6.12 3.12
C THR A 468 4.58 -4.64 3.01
N ASP A 469 5.55 -3.77 2.74
CA ASP A 469 5.30 -2.33 2.68
C ASP A 469 4.31 -1.92 1.57
N ASP A 470 4.15 -2.75 0.53
CA ASP A 470 3.23 -2.56 -0.61
C ASP A 470 1.86 -3.23 -0.42
N ALA A 471 1.62 -3.91 0.70
CA ALA A 471 0.35 -4.58 0.99
C ALA A 471 -0.80 -3.58 1.21
N ASP A 472 -2.00 -3.96 0.82
CA ASP A 472 -3.27 -3.20 0.91
C ASP A 472 -4.35 -4.22 1.28
N ASP A 473 -4.18 -4.74 2.49
CA ASP A 473 -4.88 -5.93 3.02
C ASP A 473 -6.07 -5.54 3.91
N ASP A 474 -6.47 -4.26 3.90
CA ASP A 474 -7.55 -3.68 4.69
C ASP A 474 -8.86 -4.40 4.41
N ASP A 475 -9.32 -5.20 5.37
CA ASP A 475 -10.50 -6.06 5.17
C ASP A 475 -11.72 -5.56 5.94
N GLN A 476 -11.61 -4.43 6.65
CA GLN A 476 -12.71 -3.87 7.44
C GLN A 476 -13.13 -2.49 6.94
N PRO A 477 -14.41 -2.27 6.61
CA PRO A 477 -15.46 -3.27 6.49
C PRO A 477 -15.23 -4.15 5.25
N THR A 478 -15.73 -5.39 5.28
CA THR A 478 -15.53 -6.34 4.17
C THR A 478 -16.06 -5.81 2.84
N GLY A 479 -17.14 -5.02 2.86
CA GLY A 479 -17.65 -4.34 1.67
C GLY A 479 -18.00 -5.32 0.55
N ASP A 480 -17.55 -5.01 -0.67
CA ASP A 480 -17.71 -5.85 -1.87
C ASP A 480 -16.91 -7.16 -1.89
N GLY A 481 -16.28 -7.52 -0.77
CA GLY A 481 -15.43 -8.70 -0.62
C GLY A 481 -14.04 -8.54 -1.23
N GLN A 482 -13.67 -7.33 -1.67
CA GLN A 482 -12.29 -6.99 -1.99
C GLN A 482 -11.58 -6.44 -0.76
N LYS A 483 -10.32 -6.81 -0.62
CA LYS A 483 -9.41 -6.21 0.36
C LYS A 483 -8.83 -4.92 -0.17
N GLY A 484 -8.47 -4.08 0.77
CA GLY A 484 -7.79 -2.84 0.53
C GLY A 484 -8.73 -1.70 0.18
N ASP A 485 -8.21 -0.50 0.35
CA ASP A 485 -8.81 0.75 -0.07
C ASP A 485 -8.02 1.46 -1.17
N GLY A 486 -6.89 0.88 -1.58
CA GLY A 486 -6.02 1.42 -2.61
C GLY A 486 -4.77 2.12 -2.06
N PHE A 487 -4.59 2.20 -0.75
CA PHE A 487 -3.35 2.67 -0.12
C PHE A 487 -2.49 1.48 0.32
N SER A 488 -1.18 1.57 0.09
CA SER A 488 -0.27 0.58 0.69
C SER A 488 -0.02 0.84 2.16
N ALA A 489 0.40 -0.18 2.90
CA ALA A 489 0.82 -0.06 4.29
C ALA A 489 1.91 1.01 4.49
N TYR A 490 2.78 1.24 3.49
CA TYR A 490 3.75 2.34 3.53
C TYR A 490 3.08 3.71 3.38
N GLU A 491 2.09 3.85 2.50
CA GLU A 491 1.34 5.10 2.32
C GLU A 491 0.55 5.44 3.60
N GLU A 492 -0.03 4.45 4.25
CA GLU A 492 -0.70 4.59 5.54
C GLU A 492 0.25 4.92 6.71
N TYR A 493 1.43 4.29 6.72
CA TYR A 493 2.52 4.57 7.66
C TYR A 493 3.05 6.00 7.50
N ARG A 494 3.38 6.39 6.26
CA ARG A 494 3.82 7.74 5.90
C ARG A 494 2.70 8.75 6.16
N GLY A 495 1.45 8.33 5.98
CA GLY A 495 0.25 9.02 6.42
C GLY A 495 -0.14 10.22 5.57
N PHE A 496 -1.19 10.88 6.01
CA PHE A 496 -1.86 11.98 5.34
C PHE A 496 -1.93 13.18 6.28
N ARG A 497 -2.22 14.35 5.73
CA ARG A 497 -2.53 15.56 6.47
C ARG A 497 -4.02 15.83 6.38
N VAL A 498 -4.67 15.89 7.53
CA VAL A 498 -6.11 16.17 7.68
C VAL A 498 -6.27 17.23 8.74
N ASN A 499 -6.97 18.32 8.41
CA ASN A 499 -7.19 19.45 9.31
C ASN A 499 -5.87 20.01 9.88
N ARG A 500 -4.89 20.18 8.99
CA ARG A 500 -3.55 20.70 9.22
C ARG A 500 -2.70 19.88 10.18
N ARG A 501 -3.04 18.60 10.36
CA ARG A 501 -2.32 17.67 11.24
C ARG A 501 -2.00 16.40 10.49
N HIS A 502 -0.81 15.86 10.75
CA HIS A 502 -0.45 14.52 10.30
C HIS A 502 -1.33 13.45 10.96
N VAL A 503 -1.71 12.46 10.17
CA VAL A 503 -2.46 11.28 10.55
C VAL A 503 -1.85 10.09 9.83
N SER A 504 -1.43 9.08 10.58
CA SER A 504 -1.15 7.75 10.02
C SER A 504 -2.39 6.88 10.22
N THR A 505 -2.79 6.16 9.17
CA THR A 505 -4.02 5.35 9.17
C THR A 505 -3.76 3.94 9.69
N ASP A 506 -4.83 3.13 9.75
CA ASP A 506 -4.83 1.81 10.35
C ASP A 506 -4.93 0.74 9.25
N PRO A 507 -3.87 -0.05 9.01
CA PRO A 507 -3.74 -1.01 7.88
C PRO A 507 -4.63 -2.25 7.98
N ALA A 508 -5.67 -2.17 8.82
CA ALA A 508 -6.73 -3.16 8.92
C ALA A 508 -8.10 -2.56 8.53
N VAL A 509 -8.17 -1.26 8.27
CA VAL A 509 -9.42 -0.50 8.13
C VAL A 509 -9.35 0.35 6.87
N LYS A 510 -10.30 0.14 5.98
CA LYS A 510 -10.46 0.96 4.78
C LYS A 510 -10.71 2.42 5.15
N ASP A 511 -10.01 3.31 4.49
CA ASP A 511 -10.11 4.75 4.60
C ASP A 511 -10.84 5.38 3.40
N LEU A 512 -11.55 6.45 3.69
CA LEU A 512 -12.17 7.32 2.70
C LEU A 512 -11.94 8.78 3.05
N PHE A 513 -11.41 9.53 2.10
CA PHE A 513 -11.13 10.95 2.24
C PHE A 513 -12.25 11.79 1.62
N ILE A 514 -12.76 12.77 2.36
CA ILE A 514 -13.85 13.64 1.92
C ILE A 514 -13.45 15.10 2.12
N ARG A 515 -13.52 15.90 1.04
CA ARG A 515 -13.46 17.36 1.12
C ARG A 515 -14.87 17.91 1.23
N ASN A 516 -15.16 18.50 2.37
CA ASN A 516 -16.45 19.14 2.61
C ASN A 516 -16.41 20.65 2.33
N LEU A 517 -17.09 21.07 1.26
CA LEU A 517 -17.41 22.48 0.96
C LEU A 517 -18.89 22.80 1.25
N ASN A 518 -19.71 21.79 1.58
CA ASN A 518 -21.10 21.97 1.97
C ASN A 518 -21.22 22.43 3.43
N LYS A 519 -22.09 23.42 3.68
CA LYS A 519 -22.36 23.95 5.03
C LYS A 519 -23.34 23.10 5.83
N GLY A 520 -23.82 21.99 5.25
CA GLY A 520 -24.72 21.05 5.90
C GLY A 520 -24.02 20.05 6.83
N PRO A 521 -24.77 19.06 7.34
CA PRO A 521 -24.29 18.11 8.35
C PRO A 521 -23.45 16.96 7.75
N VAL A 522 -22.48 17.27 6.89
CA VAL A 522 -21.65 16.25 6.20
C VAL A 522 -20.89 15.37 7.18
N GLY A 523 -20.31 15.95 8.24
CA GLY A 523 -19.60 15.16 9.24
C GLY A 523 -20.51 14.16 9.96
N ALA A 524 -21.77 14.53 10.24
CA ALA A 524 -22.74 13.60 10.82
C ALA A 524 -23.13 12.48 9.84
N ALA A 525 -23.22 12.78 8.54
CA ALA A 525 -23.43 11.77 7.50
C ALA A 525 -22.24 10.80 7.39
N CYS A 526 -21.01 11.31 7.49
CA CYS A 526 -19.81 10.48 7.55
C CYS A 526 -19.84 9.55 8.76
N ARG A 527 -20.10 10.08 9.97
CA ARG A 527 -20.21 9.24 11.19
C ARG A 527 -21.32 8.21 11.09
N LEU A 528 -22.44 8.52 10.43
CA LEU A 528 -23.49 7.54 10.16
C LEU A 528 -22.93 6.36 9.35
N LEU A 529 -22.20 6.61 8.26
CA LEU A 529 -21.59 5.56 7.45
C LEU A 529 -20.52 4.76 8.22
N GLU A 530 -19.64 5.42 8.99
CA GLU A 530 -18.64 4.74 9.82
C GLU A 530 -19.34 3.76 10.80
N VAL A 531 -20.43 4.18 11.44
CA VAL A 531 -21.19 3.34 12.39
C VAL A 531 -21.93 2.20 11.69
N GLN A 532 -22.60 2.47 10.56
CA GLN A 532 -23.45 1.47 9.88
C GLN A 532 -22.64 0.36 9.20
N THR A 533 -21.36 0.64 8.91
CA THR A 533 -20.46 -0.32 8.30
C THR A 533 -19.68 -1.17 9.31
N ALA A 534 -19.69 -0.79 10.59
CA ALA A 534 -19.15 -1.63 11.66
C ALA A 534 -20.04 -2.87 11.90
N VAL A 535 -19.43 -4.04 12.15
CA VAL A 535 -20.13 -5.33 12.31
C VAL A 535 -19.48 -6.15 13.40
N ASP A 536 -20.24 -6.73 14.34
CA ASP A 536 -19.77 -7.80 15.24
C ASP A 536 -18.39 -7.52 15.89
N ALA A 537 -18.22 -6.32 16.47
CA ALA A 537 -16.97 -5.81 17.07
C ALA A 537 -15.79 -5.55 16.09
N ARG A 538 -16.01 -5.66 14.77
CA ARG A 538 -15.08 -5.20 13.73
C ARG A 538 -15.23 -3.70 13.49
N LYS A 539 -14.14 -3.09 13.03
CA LYS A 539 -14.09 -1.66 12.71
C LYS A 539 -14.92 -1.37 11.45
N GLY A 540 -15.66 -0.27 11.43
CA GLY A 540 -16.35 0.21 10.24
C GLY A 540 -15.40 0.98 9.33
N LEU A 541 -15.92 1.48 8.21
CA LEU A 541 -15.18 2.36 7.29
C LEU A 541 -14.67 3.57 8.09
N LYS A 542 -13.43 4.01 7.85
CA LYS A 542 -12.92 5.24 8.44
C LYS A 542 -13.05 6.38 7.43
N ILE A 543 -13.66 7.49 7.84
CA ILE A 543 -13.89 8.66 6.97
C ILE A 543 -13.20 9.91 7.52
N TRP A 544 -12.31 10.47 6.71
CA TRP A 544 -11.57 11.71 6.97
C TRP A 544 -12.21 12.88 6.22
N ASP A 545 -13.11 13.62 6.89
CA ASP A 545 -14.01 14.62 6.30
C ASP A 545 -13.59 16.09 6.54
N ALA A 546 -12.43 16.30 7.18
CA ALA A 546 -11.94 17.60 7.63
C ALA A 546 -10.72 18.10 6.84
N LEU A 547 -10.58 17.72 5.58
CA LEU A 547 -9.48 18.16 4.71
C LEU A 547 -9.55 19.68 4.49
N ALA A 548 -8.41 20.36 4.63
CA ALA A 548 -8.24 21.77 4.30
C ALA A 548 -7.97 21.99 2.80
N ASP A 549 -8.01 23.25 2.34
CA ASP A 549 -7.74 23.59 0.93
C ASP A 549 -6.33 23.17 0.49
N GLU A 550 -5.34 23.28 1.38
CA GLU A 550 -3.95 22.94 1.05
C GLU A 550 -3.67 21.42 1.05
N GLU A 551 -4.64 20.62 1.52
CA GLU A 551 -4.55 19.15 1.67
C GLU A 551 -5.32 18.41 0.56
N TRP A 552 -5.92 19.18 -0.35
CA TRP A 552 -6.82 18.71 -1.39
C TRP A 552 -6.36 19.20 -2.77
N GLN A 553 -6.56 18.36 -3.78
CA GLN A 553 -6.27 18.69 -5.17
C GLN A 553 -7.53 18.70 -6.02
N ASP A 554 -7.54 19.50 -7.09
CA ASP A 554 -8.62 19.48 -8.08
C ASP A 554 -8.77 18.10 -8.76
N SER A 555 -7.66 17.36 -8.88
CA SER A 555 -7.64 15.97 -9.35
C SER A 555 -8.33 15.00 -8.38
N ARG A 556 -8.52 15.42 -7.12
CA ARG A 556 -9.03 14.64 -5.97
C ARG A 556 -8.12 13.49 -5.53
N VAL A 557 -6.92 13.39 -6.08
CA VAL A 557 -5.94 12.36 -5.70
C VAL A 557 -5.44 12.61 -4.29
N MET A 558 -5.43 11.56 -3.45
CA MET A 558 -5.04 11.61 -2.05
C MET A 558 -3.62 11.12 -1.76
N ASN A 559 -3.02 10.37 -2.69
CA ASN A 559 -1.61 9.99 -2.65
C ASN A 559 -0.78 10.64 -3.77
N PRO A 560 -0.90 11.96 -4.05
CA PRO A 560 -0.17 12.61 -5.14
C PRO A 560 1.34 12.66 -4.90
N ASN A 561 1.77 12.56 -3.63
CA ASN A 561 3.16 12.65 -3.20
C ASN A 561 3.85 11.28 -3.11
N ARG A 562 3.39 10.27 -3.86
CA ARG A 562 4.10 9.00 -4.00
C ARG A 562 5.21 9.13 -5.05
N GLY A 563 6.46 8.89 -4.65
CA GLY A 563 7.60 8.85 -5.57
C GLY A 563 7.61 7.60 -6.47
N ALA A 564 8.52 7.58 -7.45
CA ALA A 564 8.65 6.45 -8.40
C ALA A 564 8.90 5.10 -7.70
N ASN A 565 9.67 5.16 -6.61
CA ASN A 565 10.19 4.01 -5.90
C ASN A 565 9.40 3.69 -4.62
N SER A 566 8.32 4.39 -4.32
CA SER A 566 7.49 4.15 -3.14
C SER A 566 6.80 2.78 -3.23
N PRO A 567 6.70 2.02 -2.13
CA PRO A 567 5.87 0.82 -2.08
C PRO A 567 4.40 1.20 -2.32
N ARG A 568 3.73 0.49 -3.23
CA ARG A 568 2.36 0.79 -3.66
C ARG A 568 1.61 -0.48 -3.98
N SER A 569 0.33 -0.52 -3.63
CA SER A 569 -0.51 -1.69 -3.89
C SER A 569 -1.03 -1.75 -5.32
N SER A 570 -1.02 -0.61 -6.03
CA SER A 570 -1.38 -0.53 -7.45
C SER A 570 -0.78 0.70 -8.13
N GLU A 571 -0.75 0.67 -9.47
CA GLU A 571 -0.37 1.84 -10.27
C GLU A 571 -1.46 2.92 -10.30
N GLU A 572 -2.70 2.59 -9.93
CA GLU A 572 -3.79 3.56 -9.88
C GLU A 572 -3.60 4.49 -8.67
N PHE A 573 -3.90 5.78 -8.85
CA PHE A 573 -4.00 6.72 -7.74
C PHE A 573 -5.36 6.61 -7.05
N GLN A 574 -5.38 6.88 -5.75
CA GLN A 574 -6.59 6.80 -4.95
C GLN A 574 -7.21 8.19 -4.78
N HIS A 575 -8.52 8.31 -5.01
CA HIS A 575 -9.25 9.57 -5.02
C HIS A 575 -10.13 9.75 -3.78
N GLY A 576 -10.27 10.99 -3.32
CA GLY A 576 -11.27 11.40 -2.34
C GLY A 576 -12.58 11.87 -2.98
N ILE A 577 -13.60 12.13 -2.16
CA ILE A 577 -14.91 12.64 -2.59
C ILE A 577 -15.05 14.13 -2.24
N LEU A 578 -15.47 14.93 -3.21
CA LEU A 578 -15.86 16.33 -2.98
C LEU A 578 -17.36 16.41 -2.67
N VAL A 579 -17.73 17.06 -1.57
CA VAL A 579 -19.13 17.36 -1.22
C VAL A 579 -19.35 18.88 -1.25
N GLU A 580 -20.28 19.36 -2.07
CA GLU A 580 -20.50 20.79 -2.28
C GLU A 580 -22.00 21.15 -2.40
N PRO A 581 -22.39 22.41 -2.13
CA PRO A 581 -23.78 22.82 -2.26
C PRO A 581 -24.21 22.97 -3.73
N ASN A 582 -25.46 22.63 -4.04
CA ASN A 582 -26.07 22.96 -5.32
C ASN A 582 -26.36 24.46 -5.39
N LEU A 583 -25.63 25.19 -6.25
CA LEU A 583 -25.83 26.62 -6.47
C LEU A 583 -26.98 26.94 -7.45
N ALA A 584 -27.56 25.93 -8.11
CA ALA A 584 -28.68 26.12 -9.01
C ALA A 584 -29.98 26.35 -8.23
N THR A 585 -30.43 27.59 -8.16
CA THR A 585 -31.65 28.00 -7.43
C THR A 585 -32.93 28.02 -8.28
N ASN A 586 -32.84 27.79 -9.60
CA ASN A 586 -33.93 28.02 -10.56
C ASN A 586 -34.35 26.80 -11.40
N GLY A 587 -34.00 25.58 -10.99
CA GLY A 587 -34.47 24.34 -11.65
C GLY A 587 -35.82 23.87 -11.08
N ALA A 588 -36.68 23.28 -11.92
CA ALA A 588 -37.96 22.70 -11.51
C ALA A 588 -37.83 21.42 -10.64
N VAL A 589 -36.60 20.95 -10.40
CA VAL A 589 -36.31 19.72 -9.65
C VAL A 589 -35.28 20.02 -8.56
N ILE A 590 -35.70 19.85 -7.31
CA ILE A 590 -34.93 20.01 -6.07
C ILE A 590 -34.32 18.65 -5.73
N ILE A 591 -33.11 18.35 -6.17
CA ILE A 591 -32.45 17.06 -5.86
C ILE A 591 -30.97 17.21 -5.50
N SER A 592 -30.56 16.48 -4.47
CA SER A 592 -29.15 16.12 -4.24
C SER A 592 -28.78 14.93 -5.11
N TYR A 593 -27.51 14.81 -5.53
CA TYR A 593 -27.06 13.71 -6.37
C TYR A 593 -25.53 13.53 -6.35
N ALA A 594 -25.09 12.28 -6.57
CA ALA A 594 -23.71 11.96 -6.94
C ALA A 594 -23.49 12.12 -8.45
N ASP A 595 -22.50 12.95 -8.82
CA ASP A 595 -22.16 13.26 -10.21
C ASP A 595 -21.20 12.21 -10.78
N VAL A 596 -21.79 11.12 -11.28
CA VAL A 596 -21.07 9.96 -11.81
C VAL A 596 -20.55 10.25 -13.22
N ILE A 597 -19.24 10.10 -13.41
CA ILE A 597 -18.59 10.29 -14.72
C ILE A 597 -18.36 8.97 -15.47
N ALA A 598 -18.26 7.84 -14.75
CA ALA A 598 -18.07 6.53 -15.36
C ALA A 598 -18.55 5.39 -14.44
N THR A 599 -18.62 4.18 -14.99
CA THR A 599 -18.87 2.95 -14.22
C THR A 599 -17.61 2.06 -14.25
N PRO A 600 -17.38 1.21 -13.23
CA PRO A 600 -18.16 1.06 -11.98
C PRO A 600 -18.07 2.29 -11.07
N TRP A 601 -19.06 2.47 -10.18
CA TRP A 601 -19.10 3.62 -9.27
C TRP A 601 -18.03 3.48 -8.18
N ARG A 602 -17.12 4.44 -8.15
CA ARG A 602 -15.94 4.50 -7.29
C ARG A 602 -15.54 5.95 -7.06
N PRO A 603 -14.71 6.26 -6.05
CA PRO A 603 -14.23 7.61 -5.84
C PRO A 603 -13.68 8.25 -7.12
N LYS A 604 -12.80 7.59 -7.90
CA LYS A 604 -12.30 8.16 -9.17
C LYS A 604 -13.38 8.47 -10.20
N ASN A 605 -14.47 7.70 -10.20
CA ASN A 605 -15.54 7.75 -11.18
C ASN A 605 -16.75 8.59 -10.73
N VAL A 606 -16.66 9.26 -9.58
CA VAL A 606 -17.64 10.23 -9.11
C VAL A 606 -16.97 11.57 -8.90
N ARG A 607 -17.33 12.55 -9.73
CA ARG A 607 -16.70 13.88 -9.76
C ARG A 607 -16.90 14.64 -8.46
N ARG A 608 -18.12 14.58 -7.93
CA ARG A 608 -18.57 15.30 -6.74
C ARG A 608 -19.94 14.79 -6.26
N VAL A 609 -20.25 15.06 -5.01
CA VAL A 609 -21.59 14.95 -4.43
C VAL A 609 -22.16 16.35 -4.29
N VAL A 610 -23.30 16.59 -4.93
CA VAL A 610 -23.97 17.89 -4.98
C VAL A 610 -25.18 17.84 -4.04
N VAL A 611 -25.22 18.72 -3.06
CA VAL A 611 -26.27 18.73 -2.01
C VAL A 611 -27.19 19.93 -2.18
N HIS A 612 -28.48 19.68 -2.40
CA HIS A 612 -29.46 20.75 -2.54
C HIS A 612 -29.83 21.36 -1.17
N PRO A 613 -29.91 22.70 -1.00
CA PRO A 613 -30.21 23.33 0.28
C PRO A 613 -31.49 22.84 0.99
N TYR A 614 -32.57 22.60 0.24
CA TYR A 614 -33.84 22.06 0.78
C TYR A 614 -33.81 20.56 1.12
N ASP A 615 -32.76 19.83 0.74
CA ASP A 615 -32.58 18.39 0.96
C ASP A 615 -31.25 18.12 1.70
N ASN A 616 -30.82 19.08 2.50
CA ASN A 616 -29.53 19.09 3.17
C ASN A 616 -29.58 18.35 4.52
N THR A 617 -29.96 17.08 4.47
CA THR A 617 -30.11 16.22 5.67
C THR A 617 -28.95 15.23 5.80
N VAL A 618 -28.78 14.66 7.00
CA VAL A 618 -27.77 13.62 7.27
C VAL A 618 -28.00 12.40 6.37
N GLU A 619 -29.25 11.97 6.22
CA GLU A 619 -29.66 10.83 5.41
C GLU A 619 -29.32 11.04 3.94
N THR A 620 -29.77 12.16 3.36
CA THR A 620 -29.54 12.48 1.96
C THR A 620 -28.04 12.55 1.64
N ILE A 621 -27.25 13.22 2.49
CA ILE A 621 -25.80 13.31 2.25
C ILE A 621 -25.16 11.92 2.33
N ALA A 622 -25.54 11.09 3.31
CA ALA A 622 -25.02 9.73 3.43
C ALA A 622 -25.40 8.85 2.23
N HIS A 623 -26.63 9.01 1.70
CA HIS A 623 -27.11 8.35 0.48
C HIS A 623 -26.20 8.68 -0.72
N GLU A 624 -25.93 9.96 -0.95
CA GLU A 624 -25.12 10.37 -2.09
C GLU A 624 -23.63 10.01 -1.93
N ILE A 625 -23.10 10.04 -0.71
CA ILE A 625 -21.74 9.53 -0.45
C ILE A 625 -21.67 8.01 -0.70
N ALA A 626 -22.71 7.25 -0.33
CA ALA A 626 -22.74 5.81 -0.57
C ALA A 626 -22.69 5.47 -2.08
N HIS A 627 -23.36 6.26 -2.93
CA HIS A 627 -23.22 6.14 -4.38
C HIS A 627 -21.79 6.35 -4.87
N ALA A 628 -21.07 7.30 -4.29
CA ALA A 628 -19.69 7.59 -4.66
C ALA A 628 -18.71 6.44 -4.36
N ILE A 629 -19.12 5.48 -3.52
CA ILE A 629 -18.34 4.30 -3.12
C ILE A 629 -19.00 2.98 -3.52
N GLY A 630 -19.78 2.98 -4.60
CA GLY A 630 -20.23 1.75 -5.26
C GLY A 630 -21.62 1.25 -4.89
N VAL A 631 -22.31 1.89 -3.94
CA VAL A 631 -23.62 1.40 -3.48
C VAL A 631 -24.71 1.84 -4.44
N HIS A 632 -25.49 0.90 -4.96
CA HIS A 632 -26.63 1.18 -5.82
C HIS A 632 -27.92 1.32 -5.02
N HIS A 633 -28.93 1.96 -5.63
CA HIS A 633 -30.31 1.90 -5.14
C HIS A 633 -30.80 0.46 -5.07
N HIS A 634 -31.89 0.27 -4.33
CA HIS A 634 -32.53 -1.02 -4.12
C HIS A 634 -33.11 -1.70 -5.38
N GLY A 635 -33.12 -1.00 -6.51
CA GLY A 635 -33.60 -1.48 -7.80
C GLY A 635 -33.77 -0.36 -8.81
N ASP A 636 -34.27 -0.66 -9.99
CA ASP A 636 -34.42 0.29 -11.11
C ASP A 636 -35.76 0.19 -11.85
N ALA A 637 -36.71 -0.60 -11.33
CA ALA A 637 -38.00 -0.83 -11.97
C ALA A 637 -39.04 0.30 -11.80
N ASP A 638 -38.76 1.30 -10.97
CA ASP A 638 -39.67 2.44 -10.73
C ASP A 638 -39.69 3.39 -11.93
N PHE A 639 -40.75 4.17 -12.07
CA PHE A 639 -40.88 5.13 -13.17
C PHE A 639 -41.69 6.36 -12.78
N HIS A 640 -41.36 7.49 -13.38
CA HIS A 640 -42.19 8.69 -13.29
C HIS A 640 -43.39 8.55 -14.22
N ALA A 641 -44.53 9.10 -13.85
CA ALA A 641 -45.69 9.11 -14.71
C ALA A 641 -46.45 10.43 -14.60
N ARG A 642 -47.09 10.85 -15.69
CA ARG A 642 -48.08 11.93 -15.64
C ARG A 642 -49.46 11.30 -15.65
N TRP A 643 -50.27 11.65 -14.66
CA TRP A 643 -51.67 11.25 -14.62
C TRP A 643 -52.54 12.39 -15.12
N THR A 644 -53.40 12.10 -16.08
CA THR A 644 -54.35 13.06 -16.65
C THR A 644 -55.77 12.58 -16.43
N VAL A 645 -56.68 13.50 -16.10
CA VAL A 645 -58.10 13.17 -15.98
C VAL A 645 -58.71 13.19 -17.38
N ARG A 646 -59.39 12.11 -17.74
CA ARG A 646 -60.21 12.02 -18.95
C ARG A 646 -61.67 11.91 -18.56
N GLU A 647 -62.53 12.45 -19.41
CA GLU A 647 -63.98 12.34 -19.26
C GLU A 647 -64.64 11.96 -20.58
N ALA A 648 -65.73 11.21 -20.49
CA ALA A 648 -66.59 10.89 -21.62
C ALA A 648 -68.05 11.05 -21.19
N VAL A 649 -68.84 11.67 -22.06
CA VAL A 649 -70.29 11.76 -21.92
C VAL A 649 -70.87 10.47 -22.50
N GLN A 650 -71.58 9.71 -21.66
CA GLN A 650 -72.27 8.51 -22.08
C GLN A 650 -73.57 8.86 -22.84
N PRO A 651 -74.11 7.92 -23.64
CA PRO A 651 -75.34 8.14 -24.40
C PRO A 651 -76.57 8.51 -23.55
N ASP A 652 -76.57 8.15 -22.26
CA ASP A 652 -77.62 8.50 -21.29
C ASP A 652 -77.42 9.88 -20.62
N GLY A 653 -76.40 10.64 -21.05
CA GLY A 653 -76.05 11.94 -20.51
C GLY A 653 -75.17 11.91 -19.26
N THR A 654 -74.82 10.73 -18.74
CA THR A 654 -73.91 10.61 -17.58
C THR A 654 -72.46 10.89 -17.98
N VAL A 655 -71.70 11.58 -17.12
CA VAL A 655 -70.27 11.82 -17.35
C VAL A 655 -69.46 10.79 -16.58
N THR A 656 -68.68 9.98 -17.29
CA THR A 656 -67.71 9.06 -16.67
C THR A 656 -66.33 9.67 -16.72
N ARG A 657 -65.62 9.65 -15.59
CA ARG A 657 -64.25 10.15 -15.48
C ARG A 657 -63.30 9.05 -15.06
N TRP A 658 -62.07 9.09 -15.57
CA TRP A 658 -61.01 8.16 -15.20
C TRP A 658 -59.63 8.82 -15.28
N PHE A 659 -58.64 8.15 -14.70
CA PHE A 659 -57.23 8.55 -14.81
C PHE A 659 -56.56 7.84 -15.99
N GLU A 660 -55.82 8.58 -16.79
CA GLU A 660 -54.93 8.09 -17.83
C GLU A 660 -53.47 8.34 -17.42
N GLU A 661 -52.68 7.28 -17.37
CA GLU A 661 -51.26 7.32 -17.04
C GLU A 661 -50.41 7.34 -18.30
N GLN A 662 -49.48 8.29 -18.38
CA GLN A 662 -48.38 8.25 -19.35
C GLN A 662 -47.06 8.13 -18.58
N ALA A 663 -46.34 7.02 -18.79
CA ALA A 663 -45.01 6.83 -18.22
C ALA A 663 -44.05 7.89 -18.78
N HIS A 664 -43.07 8.28 -17.97
CA HIS A 664 -42.01 9.20 -18.31
C HIS A 664 -40.67 8.61 -17.87
N ARG A 665 -39.64 8.81 -18.67
CA ARG A 665 -38.25 8.48 -18.34
C ARG A 665 -37.48 9.77 -18.09
N SER A 666 -36.53 9.73 -17.17
CA SER A 666 -35.58 10.83 -17.00
C SER A 666 -34.55 10.80 -18.13
N ASP A 667 -34.35 11.93 -18.77
CA ASP A 667 -33.24 12.15 -19.69
C ASP A 667 -31.93 12.23 -18.88
N SER A 668 -30.99 11.33 -19.17
CA SER A 668 -29.77 11.17 -18.37
C SER A 668 -28.82 12.37 -18.44
N ALA A 669 -28.96 13.26 -19.44
CA ALA A 669 -28.09 14.42 -19.60
C ALA A 669 -28.69 15.69 -18.97
N THR A 670 -30.02 15.81 -18.97
CA THR A 670 -30.72 17.04 -18.57
C THR A 670 -31.59 16.88 -17.32
N GLY A 671 -31.86 15.65 -16.88
CA GLY A 671 -32.83 15.34 -15.83
C GLY A 671 -34.29 15.61 -16.21
N THR A 672 -34.54 15.96 -17.48
CA THR A 672 -35.89 16.28 -17.97
C THR A 672 -36.71 15.01 -18.13
N LEU A 673 -37.95 15.00 -17.67
CA LEU A 673 -38.84 13.86 -17.80
C LEU A 673 -39.52 13.85 -19.18
N VAL A 674 -39.22 12.83 -19.99
CA VAL A 674 -39.72 12.65 -21.35
C VAL A 674 -40.77 11.53 -21.38
N PRO A 675 -41.95 11.74 -21.98
CA PRO A 675 -42.98 10.71 -22.06
C PRO A 675 -42.51 9.47 -22.83
N VAL A 676 -42.95 8.30 -22.36
CA VAL A 676 -42.67 6.98 -22.94
C VAL A 676 -44.00 6.32 -23.30
N GLY A 677 -44.24 6.16 -24.60
CA GLY A 677 -45.44 5.52 -25.13
C GLY A 677 -46.73 6.36 -24.98
N PRO A 678 -47.87 5.82 -25.45
CA PRO A 678 -49.16 6.44 -25.30
C PRO A 678 -49.67 6.34 -23.86
N GLY A 679 -50.54 7.29 -23.47
CA GLY A 679 -51.26 7.19 -22.21
C GLY A 679 -52.28 6.05 -22.22
N TYR A 680 -52.54 5.44 -21.07
CA TYR A 680 -53.53 4.38 -20.93
C TYR A 680 -54.34 4.52 -19.65
N ARG A 681 -55.59 4.03 -19.65
CA ARG A 681 -56.45 4.08 -18.47
C ARG A 681 -55.87 3.24 -17.33
N ILE A 682 -55.83 3.83 -16.15
CA ILE A 682 -55.49 3.17 -14.89
C ILE A 682 -56.68 3.19 -13.93
N ARG A 683 -56.68 2.29 -12.95
CA ARG A 683 -57.61 2.30 -11.82
C ARG A 683 -56.86 2.72 -10.58
N VAL A 684 -57.37 3.71 -9.84
CA VAL A 684 -56.70 4.27 -8.67
C VAL A 684 -57.45 3.85 -7.41
N PHE A 685 -56.73 3.43 -6.38
CA PHE A 685 -57.29 2.99 -5.09
C PHE A 685 -56.59 3.70 -3.94
N ARG A 686 -57.25 3.79 -2.78
CA ARG A 686 -56.56 4.09 -1.51
C ARG A 686 -56.23 2.78 -0.81
N GLU A 687 -55.15 2.80 -0.04
CA GLU A 687 -54.73 1.61 0.70
C GLU A 687 -55.84 1.11 1.64
N GLY A 688 -56.10 -0.20 1.62
CA GLY A 688 -57.16 -0.85 2.40
C GLY A 688 -58.57 -0.68 1.83
N GLN A 689 -58.76 0.01 0.70
CA GLN A 689 -60.07 0.22 0.07
C GLN A 689 -60.24 -0.64 -1.19
N SER A 690 -61.45 -1.17 -1.40
CA SER A 690 -61.81 -1.94 -2.60
C SER A 690 -62.52 -1.13 -3.68
N LEU A 691 -62.92 0.11 -3.38
CA LEU A 691 -63.58 1.01 -4.34
C LEU A 691 -62.54 1.86 -5.08
N GLU A 692 -62.73 1.97 -6.40
CA GLU A 692 -61.92 2.84 -7.25
C GLU A 692 -62.15 4.32 -6.87
N VAL A 693 -61.06 5.06 -6.71
CA VAL A 693 -61.07 6.52 -6.58
C VAL A 693 -61.33 7.11 -7.96
N LEU A 694 -62.50 7.69 -8.14
CA LEU A 694 -62.85 8.42 -9.35
C LEU A 694 -62.44 9.90 -9.22
N PRO A 695 -62.09 10.58 -10.33
CA PRO A 695 -61.87 12.03 -10.33
C PRO A 695 -63.20 12.77 -10.09
N GLU A 696 -63.37 13.48 -8.96
CA GLU A 696 -64.61 14.25 -8.68
C GLU A 696 -64.56 15.70 -9.19
N ASN A 697 -65.73 16.33 -9.35
CA ASN A 697 -65.84 17.76 -9.61
C ASN A 697 -65.40 18.54 -8.36
N GLY A 698 -64.29 19.27 -8.43
CA GLY A 698 -63.91 20.24 -7.41
C GLY A 698 -63.18 19.68 -6.17
N THR A 699 -62.97 18.37 -6.03
CA THR A 699 -61.92 17.89 -5.14
C THR A 699 -60.57 18.06 -5.82
N ASN A 700 -59.84 19.05 -5.35
CA ASN A 700 -58.39 19.15 -5.49
C ASN A 700 -57.72 17.88 -4.93
N VAL A 701 -57.73 16.76 -5.66
CA VAL A 701 -56.48 15.99 -5.74
C VAL A 701 -55.62 16.84 -6.64
N THR A 702 -54.96 17.84 -6.07
CA THR A 702 -53.91 18.59 -6.75
C THR A 702 -52.77 17.60 -6.99
N ILE A 703 -52.93 16.69 -7.97
CA ILE A 703 -51.82 16.06 -8.63
C ILE A 703 -51.20 17.23 -9.37
N ALA A 704 -50.26 17.91 -8.72
CA ALA A 704 -49.54 19.04 -9.24
C ALA A 704 -49.09 18.74 -10.70
N PRO A 705 -48.78 19.75 -11.54
CA PRO A 705 -48.23 19.53 -12.87
C PRO A 705 -46.93 18.68 -12.90
N MET A 706 -46.41 18.29 -11.73
CA MET A 706 -45.27 17.41 -11.56
C MET A 706 -45.66 15.92 -11.70
N PRO A 707 -44.86 15.14 -12.43
CA PRO A 707 -45.09 13.70 -12.58
C PRO A 707 -44.99 12.96 -11.25
N ILE A 708 -45.92 12.03 -11.02
CA ILE A 708 -45.96 11.13 -9.87
C ILE A 708 -44.88 10.06 -10.02
N TYR A 709 -44.14 9.77 -8.94
CA TYR A 709 -43.21 8.65 -8.95
C TYR A 709 -43.97 7.36 -8.58
N VAL A 710 -44.06 6.42 -9.52
CA VAL A 710 -44.80 5.17 -9.36
C VAL A 710 -43.81 4.06 -8.99
N ALA A 711 -44.00 3.51 -7.79
CA ALA A 711 -43.19 2.40 -7.30
C ALA A 711 -43.64 1.06 -7.90
N ARG A 712 -42.66 0.25 -8.27
CA ARG A 712 -42.82 -1.10 -8.79
C ARG A 712 -41.94 -2.05 -7.97
N ARG A 713 -42.40 -3.30 -7.85
CA ARG A 713 -41.59 -4.36 -7.22
C ARG A 713 -40.24 -4.48 -7.90
N GLY A 714 -39.18 -4.46 -7.10
CA GLY A 714 -37.81 -4.47 -7.58
C GLY A 714 -37.30 -3.12 -8.09
N GLY A 715 -37.99 -2.03 -7.77
CA GLY A 715 -37.51 -0.65 -7.95
C GLY A 715 -36.86 -0.06 -6.71
N GLN A 716 -36.45 1.20 -6.80
CA GLN A 716 -35.74 1.98 -5.77
C GLN A 716 -36.49 2.09 -4.44
N HIS A 717 -37.83 1.96 -4.43
CA HIS A 717 -38.65 1.98 -3.21
C HIS A 717 -38.78 0.62 -2.50
N SER A 718 -38.27 -0.45 -3.12
CA SER A 718 -38.32 -1.82 -2.58
C SER A 718 -37.32 -2.02 -1.45
N GLY A 719 -37.42 -3.14 -0.71
CA GLY A 719 -36.41 -3.50 0.30
C GLY A 719 -36.60 -2.84 1.67
N ASP A 720 -35.53 -2.88 2.47
CA ASP A 720 -35.56 -2.45 3.87
C ASP A 720 -35.98 -0.99 3.99
N ARG A 721 -37.03 -0.73 4.78
CA ARG A 721 -37.61 0.57 5.02
C ARG A 721 -36.62 1.58 5.61
N TYR A 722 -35.69 1.11 6.42
CA TYR A 722 -34.76 1.96 7.15
C TYR A 722 -33.44 2.17 6.39
N CYS A 723 -33.25 1.48 5.27
CA CYS A 723 -32.04 1.63 4.48
C CYS A 723 -32.03 3.01 3.82
N ILE A 724 -30.93 3.75 3.97
CA ILE A 724 -30.75 5.04 3.31
C ILE A 724 -30.80 4.91 1.79
N MET A 725 -30.48 3.74 1.22
CA MET A 725 -30.53 3.49 -0.24
C MET A 725 -31.93 3.22 -0.79
N ARG A 726 -32.95 3.20 0.08
CA ARG A 726 -34.36 3.07 -0.31
C ARG A 726 -34.98 4.45 -0.46
N TYR A 727 -35.58 4.73 -1.60
CA TYR A 727 -36.41 5.94 -1.77
C TYR A 727 -37.73 5.83 -0.98
N ASP A 728 -38.21 6.94 -0.40
CA ASP A 728 -39.52 7.03 0.27
C ASP A 728 -40.44 8.12 -0.32
N LEU A 729 -40.36 8.35 -1.64
CA LEU A 729 -41.05 9.46 -2.30
C LEU A 729 -42.11 9.01 -3.31
N ALA A 730 -42.42 7.72 -3.39
CA ALA A 730 -43.45 7.19 -4.27
C ALA A 730 -44.82 7.77 -3.90
N GLY A 731 -45.52 8.34 -4.89
CA GLY A 731 -46.89 8.82 -4.72
C GLY A 731 -47.95 7.73 -4.96
N ALA A 732 -47.57 6.66 -5.65
CA ALA A 732 -48.40 5.49 -5.89
C ALA A 732 -47.55 4.24 -6.10
N TYR A 733 -48.15 3.05 -5.97
CA TYR A 733 -47.49 1.78 -6.27
C TYR A 733 -48.39 0.80 -7.00
N ILE A 734 -47.78 -0.18 -7.67
CA ILE A 734 -48.47 -1.29 -8.32
C ILE A 734 -48.67 -2.44 -7.30
N PRO A 735 -49.91 -2.82 -6.94
CA PRO A 735 -50.16 -3.85 -5.93
C PRO A 735 -49.76 -5.25 -6.40
N ARG A 736 -49.29 -6.11 -5.49
CA ARG A 736 -48.78 -7.48 -5.80
C ARG A 736 -49.77 -8.36 -6.54
N ASN A 737 -51.02 -8.37 -6.08
CA ASN A 737 -52.07 -9.27 -6.55
C ASN A 737 -53.13 -8.52 -7.38
N GLY A 738 -52.86 -7.28 -7.79
CA GLY A 738 -53.77 -6.49 -8.63
C GLY A 738 -53.40 -6.58 -10.11
N LEU A 739 -54.21 -5.94 -10.95
CA LEU A 739 -53.89 -5.80 -12.37
C LEU A 739 -52.73 -4.80 -12.53
N ILE A 740 -51.95 -4.93 -13.59
CA ILE A 740 -50.84 -3.99 -13.89
C ILE A 740 -51.33 -2.54 -14.10
N ILE A 741 -52.62 -2.35 -14.37
CA ILE A 741 -53.29 -1.05 -14.50
C ILE A 741 -53.75 -0.47 -13.16
N ASP A 742 -53.62 -1.21 -12.06
CA ASP A 742 -54.02 -0.77 -10.73
C ASP A 742 -52.91 0.07 -10.11
N ARG A 743 -53.30 1.18 -9.49
CA ARG A 743 -52.44 2.07 -8.72
C ARG A 743 -53.03 2.25 -7.34
N VAL A 744 -52.24 2.03 -6.31
CA VAL A 744 -52.64 2.35 -4.93
C VAL A 744 -51.88 3.61 -4.51
N LEU A 745 -52.62 4.64 -4.12
CA LEU A 745 -52.04 5.87 -3.58
C LEU A 745 -51.33 5.55 -2.27
N THR A 746 -50.08 5.99 -2.15
CA THR A 746 -49.35 5.86 -0.90
C THR A 746 -49.96 6.83 0.13
N PRO A 747 -50.28 6.37 1.35
CA PRO A 747 -50.63 7.31 2.41
C PRO A 747 -49.42 8.21 2.69
N LYS A 748 -49.66 9.46 3.14
CA LYS A 748 -48.58 10.30 3.67
C LYS A 748 -47.95 9.55 4.84
N ASN A 749 -46.77 8.98 4.64
CA ASN A 749 -46.08 8.24 5.68
C ASN A 749 -45.64 9.23 6.77
N VAL A 750 -46.09 9.03 8.00
CA VAL A 750 -45.37 9.52 9.18
C VAL A 750 -44.39 8.40 9.53
N LEU A 751 -43.09 8.66 9.36
CA LEU A 751 -42.07 7.79 9.92
C LEU A 751 -42.17 7.90 11.45
N VAL A 752 -42.76 6.88 12.09
CA VAL A 752 -42.78 6.82 13.57
C VAL A 752 -41.41 6.30 14.01
N VAL A 753 -40.50 7.22 14.31
CA VAL A 753 -39.22 6.90 14.94
C VAL A 753 -39.48 6.72 16.43
N LEU A 754 -39.32 5.50 16.94
CA LEU A 754 -39.42 5.25 18.38
C LEU A 754 -38.21 5.88 19.10
N PRO A 755 -38.38 6.43 20.32
CA PRO A 755 -37.27 7.00 21.08
C PRO A 755 -36.14 5.97 21.26
N GLY A 756 -34.91 6.32 20.86
CA GLY A 756 -33.73 5.46 20.99
C GLY A 756 -33.39 4.60 19.76
N MET A 757 -34.18 4.65 18.68
CA MET A 757 -33.82 4.04 17.40
C MET A 757 -33.13 5.05 16.48
N ASN A 758 -32.01 4.66 15.85
CA ASN A 758 -31.49 5.36 14.68
C ASN A 758 -32.29 4.87 13.45
N PRO A 759 -33.12 5.71 12.81
CA PRO A 759 -34.03 5.24 11.74
C PRO A 759 -33.32 4.99 10.40
N TYR A 760 -32.01 5.23 10.32
CA TYR A 760 -31.23 5.19 9.08
C TYR A 760 -30.11 4.16 9.19
N VAL A 761 -30.12 3.18 8.28
CA VAL A 761 -29.15 2.09 8.20
C VAL A 761 -28.65 1.87 6.78
N LEU A 762 -27.59 1.08 6.62
CA LEU A 762 -27.32 0.38 5.37
C LEU A 762 -27.79 -1.07 5.51
N CYS A 763 -28.65 -1.53 4.58
CA CYS A 763 -29.16 -2.89 4.65
C CYS A 763 -28.05 -3.92 4.42
N ARG A 764 -28.20 -5.10 5.02
CA ARG A 764 -27.27 -6.25 4.91
C ARG A 764 -27.87 -7.44 4.18
N ASN A 765 -29.04 -7.21 3.61
CA ASN A 765 -29.74 -8.13 2.73
C ASN A 765 -30.73 -7.31 1.90
N CYS A 766 -31.35 -7.95 0.92
CA CYS A 766 -32.31 -7.31 0.03
C CYS A 766 -33.77 -7.42 0.53
N GLN A 767 -34.02 -7.99 1.72
CA GLN A 767 -35.37 -8.20 2.21
C GLN A 767 -36.02 -6.88 2.66
N GLY A 768 -37.31 -6.71 2.34
CA GLY A 768 -38.10 -5.61 2.90
C GLY A 768 -38.49 -5.83 4.35
N THR A 769 -38.63 -4.75 5.09
CA THR A 769 -39.06 -4.75 6.50
C THR A 769 -40.50 -4.24 6.64
N SER A 770 -41.25 -4.77 7.62
CA SER A 770 -42.60 -4.29 8.00
C SER A 770 -43.62 -4.31 6.83
N PHE A 771 -44.27 -3.17 6.51
CA PHE A 771 -45.29 -3.02 5.45
C PHE A 771 -44.71 -3.00 4.03
N ASN A 772 -43.40 -2.83 3.86
CA ASN A 772 -42.76 -2.69 2.55
C ASN A 772 -42.82 -3.96 1.68
N PRO A 773 -42.63 -5.19 2.19
CA PRO A 773 -42.83 -6.42 1.42
C PRO A 773 -44.20 -6.52 0.76
N ALA A 774 -45.25 -5.95 1.37
CA ALA A 774 -46.60 -5.93 0.81
C ALA A 774 -46.76 -4.85 -0.27
N ARG A 775 -46.23 -3.63 -0.04
CA ARG A 775 -46.33 -2.49 -0.97
C ARG A 775 -45.35 -2.59 -2.14
N PHE A 776 -44.06 -2.59 -1.83
CA PHE A 776 -42.95 -2.43 -2.79
C PHE A 776 -42.17 -3.73 -3.01
N GLY A 777 -42.35 -4.74 -2.15
CA GLY A 777 -41.63 -6.01 -2.26
C GLY A 777 -40.18 -5.94 -1.77
N HIS A 778 -39.46 -7.04 -1.98
CA HIS A 778 -38.02 -7.12 -1.70
C HIS A 778 -37.23 -6.35 -2.77
N ALA A 779 -36.04 -5.89 -2.40
CA ALA A 779 -35.14 -5.20 -3.28
C ALA A 779 -34.58 -6.16 -4.36
N THR A 780 -34.38 -5.69 -5.59
CA THR A 780 -33.64 -6.45 -6.61
C THR A 780 -32.14 -6.25 -6.48
N ARG A 781 -31.75 -5.13 -5.86
CA ARG A 781 -30.41 -4.80 -5.41
C ARG A 781 -30.53 -4.50 -3.93
N GLY A 782 -29.68 -5.03 -3.08
CA GLY A 782 -29.73 -4.83 -1.63
C GLY A 782 -28.43 -5.25 -1.02
N ASP A 783 -28.38 -5.54 0.27
CA ASP A 783 -27.11 -5.79 0.93
C ASP A 783 -26.12 -4.65 0.65
N CYS A 784 -26.58 -3.42 0.90
CA CYS A 784 -25.84 -2.21 0.56
C CYS A 784 -24.48 -2.14 1.24
N VAL A 785 -24.32 -2.73 2.44
CA VAL A 785 -23.01 -2.84 3.08
C VAL A 785 -22.05 -3.68 2.23
N SER A 786 -22.53 -4.76 1.60
CA SER A 786 -21.69 -5.62 0.76
C SER A 786 -21.39 -5.04 -0.62
N GLN A 787 -21.76 -3.79 -0.91
CA GLN A 787 -21.48 -3.12 -2.19
C GLN A 787 -20.35 -2.09 -2.08
N LEU A 788 -19.90 -1.80 -0.86
CA LEU A 788 -18.92 -0.75 -0.60
C LEU A 788 -17.58 -1.09 -1.25
N CYS A 789 -17.13 -0.21 -2.16
CA CYS A 789 -15.87 -0.30 -2.86
C CYS A 789 -15.22 1.09 -2.86
N VAL A 790 -14.27 1.31 -1.94
CA VAL A 790 -13.50 2.55 -1.90
C VAL A 790 -12.25 2.48 -2.79
N ARG A 791 -11.73 1.29 -3.10
CA ARG A 791 -10.54 1.09 -3.94
C ARG A 791 -10.76 1.44 -5.40
N ASP A 792 -9.97 2.36 -5.93
CA ASP A 792 -10.09 2.81 -7.32
C ASP A 792 -9.61 1.78 -8.36
N SER A 793 -8.61 0.97 -8.00
CA SER A 793 -8.02 -0.08 -8.87
C SER A 793 -8.80 -1.40 -8.88
N ALA A 794 -9.84 -1.55 -8.07
CA ALA A 794 -10.64 -2.77 -7.97
C ALA A 794 -11.07 -3.34 -9.36
N PRO A 795 -11.25 -4.65 -9.55
CA PRO A 795 -11.87 -5.16 -10.77
C PRO A 795 -13.34 -4.73 -10.85
N ALA A 796 -13.86 -4.51 -12.06
CA ALA A 796 -15.29 -4.26 -12.22
C ALA A 796 -16.08 -5.52 -11.82
N ARG A 797 -17.03 -5.38 -10.91
CA ARG A 797 -17.98 -6.45 -10.57
C ARG A 797 -19.38 -6.02 -11.00
N PRO A 798 -20.17 -6.93 -11.59
CA PRO A 798 -21.60 -6.67 -11.69
C PRO A 798 -22.14 -6.45 -10.27
N PRO A 799 -23.04 -5.48 -10.04
CA PRO A 799 -23.64 -5.30 -8.72
C PRO A 799 -24.26 -6.63 -8.28
N PRO A 800 -24.25 -6.96 -6.97
CA PRO A 800 -24.83 -8.21 -6.49
C PRO A 800 -26.30 -8.27 -6.91
N THR A 801 -26.58 -9.06 -7.95
CA THR A 801 -27.92 -9.39 -8.42
C THR A 801 -28.38 -10.66 -7.71
N GLY A 802 -28.22 -10.67 -6.38
CA GLY A 802 -28.79 -11.74 -5.57
C GLY A 802 -30.30 -11.66 -5.69
N LYS A 803 -30.93 -12.68 -6.28
CA LYS A 803 -32.34 -12.96 -5.97
C LYS A 803 -32.40 -12.99 -4.44
N CYS A 804 -33.18 -12.11 -3.82
CA CYS A 804 -33.61 -12.38 -2.47
C CYS A 804 -34.16 -13.79 -2.48
N PRO A 805 -33.76 -14.66 -1.53
CA PRO A 805 -34.45 -15.92 -1.36
C PRO A 805 -35.94 -15.58 -1.32
N ASP A 806 -36.71 -16.14 -2.25
CA ASP A 806 -38.15 -16.26 -2.07
C ASP A 806 -38.30 -17.19 -0.87
N THR A 807 -38.13 -16.68 0.36
CA THR A 807 -38.49 -17.46 1.54
C THR A 807 -40.02 -17.57 1.56
N PRO A 808 -40.55 -18.79 1.81
CA PRO A 808 -41.92 -19.20 1.52
C PRO A 808 -43.03 -18.32 2.11
#